data_AF-A0A0N5D3B2-F1
#
_entry.id   AF-A0A0N5D3B2-F1
#
_cell.length_a   1.000
_cell.length_b   1.000
_cell.length_c   1.000
_cell.angle_alpha   90.00
_cell.angle_beta   90.00
_cell.angle_gamma   90.00
#
_symmetry.space_group_name_H-M   'P 1'
#
loop_
_entity.id
_entity.type
_entity.pdbx_description
1 polymer ?
#
loop_
_entity_poly.entity_id
_entity_poly.type
_entity_poly.pdbx_seq_one_letter_code
_entity_poly.pdbx_strand_id
1 'polypeptide(L)'
;MQTRSKTKAEKERSTNFMCGVVEGFYGRPWTADQRKDLFARMKGLGLNTYIYAPKDDLKHRAEWRQLYNSNEIELLKSLISSSKMENITFVYALSPGIDIIYSSEKEMKALHDKSEQVRCLGCEAFALLFDDIDVTLNDVDKKQFSSIADAQLTVANSLYNFLKCPYFFFCPTEYCESRANPSLEKSEYLLTVGKLLTSDIHIFWTGPRVVSREITVDHIRRVTAVLQRKPVIWDNLHANDYDPKRVFLGPFSGRTVKLKQEAAGILLNPNCRYEANFLPLYTLAEWNSCHEDAELMGDLESNSRSEVDVVSVATHMVGDDLSKQLYNPVKALDEGIKKWIKYLTTESSSNIFSLSLHFDELNQSKPSTSGVSVVAQGLKNLESNSDQKSSVSCNTKSTLAEALNLINTEYSEPMDVICVNKDDVSSSLEISDQNEGNFQMSKLPEDVNMGSSQGFNSGTKVIGEEQVAVFVDMFYLPFEHGRRGIQMLQEFSWLYENSKKKENSNGNDQEFQEIQELVSDEWRRRCADFVKVLRDVMRLYQRITHLPNRSAVHELFQYIYDAQGIISLLEALVLWMAGGHFNVAHVDFDCFCRNDFPDVEPWTLSGGFLTDLQKLLYSNNKMADLFLLKTMLPFSMNWYTIRPYTNNDLHSIDCVLKMDDNDVYSMDISDEVKNEYFFDRYINAYIKFATPRTCFVAAENDGDGNPRQVIAVVCAALNAKQFAEKVRELNISKTCKYHFFPKGKKNSQFVTLSIEEIEHQWQHYCEDMVDWSTLSFSDHFYEQFPSQIDIRCRDLSRDAVVFRRLIIVATIALSYNGSSGFFVVLNSSDNAKINLFATIGLTRLKEAGVPENLTLMGHSL
;
A
#
# COMPACT_ATOMS: atom_id res chain seq x y z
N MET A 1 15.54 -58.25 1.49
CA MET A 1 14.65 -57.24 2.08
C MET A 1 14.73 -57.34 3.59
N GLN A 2 15.51 -56.49 4.24
CA GLN A 2 15.48 -56.32 5.70
C GLN A 2 14.75 -55.01 5.98
N THR A 3 13.46 -55.09 6.33
CA THR A 3 12.67 -53.97 6.83
C THR A 3 13.20 -53.60 8.21
N ARG A 4 13.93 -52.48 8.30
CA ARG A 4 14.41 -51.91 9.56
C ARG A 4 13.18 -51.39 10.33
N SER A 5 12.90 -51.95 11.50
CA SER A 5 11.82 -51.49 12.39
C SER A 5 12.13 -50.08 12.88
N LYS A 6 11.27 -49.09 12.52
CA LYS A 6 11.36 -47.70 13.02
C LYS A 6 11.29 -47.69 14.55
N THR A 7 12.17 -46.91 15.18
CA THR A 7 12.26 -46.74 16.65
C THR A 7 11.04 -46.00 17.21
N LYS A 8 10.79 -46.08 18.53
CA LYS A 8 9.66 -45.41 19.19
C LYS A 8 9.69 -43.88 19.01
N ALA A 9 10.87 -43.26 19.05
CA ALA A 9 11.05 -41.83 18.80
C ALA A 9 10.81 -41.44 17.32
N GLU A 10 11.15 -42.31 16.36
CA GLU A 10 10.82 -42.11 14.94
C GLU A 10 9.32 -42.27 14.65
N LYS A 11 8.64 -43.17 15.38
CA LYS A 11 7.18 -43.29 15.33
C LYS A 11 6.48 -42.07 15.96
N GLU A 12 6.95 -41.59 17.11
CA GLU A 12 6.42 -40.39 17.79
C GLU A 12 6.68 -39.08 17.00
N ARG A 13 7.81 -38.98 16.29
CA ARG A 13 8.06 -37.88 15.34
C ARG A 13 7.15 -37.93 14.11
N SER A 14 6.84 -39.14 13.61
CA SER A 14 5.91 -39.33 12.48
C SER A 14 4.44 -39.02 12.82
N THR A 15 4.10 -38.81 14.09
CA THR A 15 2.73 -38.54 14.55
C THR A 15 2.41 -37.08 14.86
N ASN A 16 3.39 -36.17 14.80
CA ASN A 16 3.14 -34.75 15.04
C ASN A 16 2.80 -34.02 13.73
N PHE A 17 1.61 -33.42 13.69
CA PHE A 17 1.19 -32.57 12.58
C PHE A 17 2.15 -31.39 12.39
N MET A 18 2.70 -31.23 11.19
CA MET A 18 3.63 -30.14 10.88
C MET A 18 2.85 -28.85 10.71
N CYS A 19 3.08 -27.87 11.57
CA CYS A 19 2.39 -26.59 11.51
C CYS A 19 3.37 -25.44 11.74
N GLY A 20 3.35 -24.44 10.86
CA GLY A 20 4.30 -23.34 10.94
C GLY A 20 4.37 -22.52 9.66
N VAL A 21 5.58 -22.14 9.27
CA VAL A 21 5.82 -21.09 8.27
C VAL A 21 6.76 -21.58 7.18
N VAL A 22 6.46 -21.22 5.94
CA VAL A 22 7.40 -21.26 4.84
C VAL A 22 7.71 -19.82 4.42
N GLU A 23 8.98 -19.43 4.48
CA GLU A 23 9.44 -18.17 3.89
C GLU A 23 9.68 -18.44 2.41
N GLY A 24 8.61 -18.42 1.61
CA GLY A 24 8.60 -18.92 0.24
C GLY A 24 8.16 -17.93 -0.84
N PHE A 25 8.01 -16.66 -0.46
CA PHE A 25 7.56 -15.55 -1.29
C PHE A 25 8.70 -14.94 -2.13
N TYR A 26 8.31 -14.20 -3.18
CA TYR A 26 9.18 -13.29 -3.93
C TYR A 26 9.36 -11.94 -3.22
N GLY A 27 10.46 -11.24 -3.51
CA GLY A 27 10.87 -9.99 -2.88
C GLY A 27 11.91 -10.17 -1.77
N ARG A 28 12.23 -9.06 -1.08
CA ARG A 28 13.24 -9.01 -0.03
C ARG A 28 13.03 -10.11 1.04
N PRO A 29 13.97 -11.04 1.22
CA PRO A 29 13.89 -12.06 2.28
C PRO A 29 13.87 -11.43 3.67
N TRP A 30 13.37 -12.18 4.66
CA TRP A 30 13.44 -11.74 6.05
C TRP A 30 14.88 -11.72 6.55
N THR A 31 15.17 -10.79 7.46
CA THR A 31 16.49 -10.71 8.08
C THR A 31 16.71 -11.89 9.05
N ALA A 32 17.96 -12.15 9.41
CA ALA A 32 18.26 -13.19 10.39
C ALA A 32 17.63 -12.92 11.76
N ASP A 33 17.50 -11.65 12.16
CA ASP A 33 16.86 -11.29 13.43
C ASP A 33 15.34 -11.49 13.37
N GLN A 34 14.70 -11.15 12.25
CA GLN A 34 13.28 -11.46 12.01
C GLN A 34 13.03 -12.98 12.08
N ARG A 35 13.90 -13.80 11.48
CA ARG A 35 13.81 -15.27 11.55
C ARG A 35 13.99 -15.80 12.96
N LYS A 36 14.88 -15.22 13.77
CA LYS A 36 15.06 -15.60 15.19
C LYS A 36 13.86 -15.22 16.05
N ASP A 37 13.31 -14.02 15.86
CA ASP A 37 12.05 -13.60 16.50
C ASP A 37 10.91 -14.55 16.11
N LEU A 38 10.85 -14.94 14.83
CA LEU A 38 9.85 -15.88 14.34
C LEU A 38 9.94 -17.23 15.04
N PHE A 39 11.14 -17.78 15.24
CA PHE A 39 11.31 -19.06 15.93
C PHE A 39 10.80 -18.99 17.37
N ALA A 40 11.13 -17.92 18.09
CA ALA A 40 10.64 -17.70 19.45
C ALA A 40 9.10 -17.54 19.48
N ARG A 41 8.55 -16.77 18.53
CA ARG A 41 7.10 -16.58 18.39
C ARG A 41 6.38 -17.89 18.07
N MET A 42 6.89 -18.67 17.12
CA MET A 42 6.34 -19.97 16.73
C MET A 42 6.28 -20.92 17.91
N LYS A 43 7.35 -21.02 18.71
CA LYS A 43 7.36 -21.81 19.95
C LYS A 43 6.29 -21.35 20.93
N GLY A 44 6.18 -20.04 21.16
CA GLY A 44 5.16 -19.47 22.04
C GLY A 44 3.72 -19.73 21.57
N LEU A 45 3.54 -19.90 20.25
CA LEU A 45 2.27 -20.21 19.59
C LEU A 45 2.02 -21.72 19.42
N GLY A 46 2.96 -22.59 19.79
CA GLY A 46 2.83 -24.04 19.58
C GLY A 46 2.98 -24.50 18.12
N LEU A 47 3.62 -23.68 17.28
CA LEU A 47 4.04 -24.03 15.91
C LEU A 47 5.44 -24.67 15.96
N ASN A 48 5.77 -25.50 14.96
CA ASN A 48 6.89 -26.44 15.06
C ASN A 48 7.79 -26.57 13.82
N THR A 49 7.44 -25.99 12.67
CA THR A 49 8.17 -26.21 11.41
C THR A 49 8.39 -24.92 10.64
N TYR A 50 9.65 -24.62 10.28
CA TYR A 50 10.03 -23.49 9.44
C TYR A 50 10.77 -23.97 8.19
N ILE A 51 10.33 -23.53 7.01
CA ILE A 51 10.99 -23.80 5.73
C ILE A 51 11.72 -22.55 5.25
N TYR A 52 13.04 -22.67 5.05
CA TYR A 52 13.87 -21.68 4.40
C TYR A 52 13.76 -21.85 2.88
N ALA A 53 12.93 -21.05 2.21
CA ALA A 53 12.74 -21.08 0.76
C ALA A 53 12.62 -19.69 0.08
N PRO A 54 13.34 -18.64 0.53
CA PRO A 54 13.16 -17.29 -0.01
C PRO A 54 13.58 -17.25 -1.47
N LYS A 55 12.66 -16.88 -2.38
CA LYS A 55 12.85 -16.98 -3.83
C LYS A 55 14.02 -16.13 -4.34
N ASP A 56 14.23 -14.97 -3.72
CA ASP A 56 15.24 -13.98 -4.13
C ASP A 56 16.58 -14.12 -3.36
N ASP A 57 16.74 -15.15 -2.52
CA ASP A 57 18.09 -15.56 -2.11
C ASP A 57 18.77 -16.24 -3.31
N LEU A 58 19.77 -15.55 -3.88
CA LEU A 58 20.53 -16.03 -5.03
C LEU A 58 21.02 -17.47 -4.82
N LYS A 59 21.57 -17.82 -3.66
CA LYS A 59 22.14 -19.16 -3.40
C LYS A 59 21.10 -20.22 -3.06
N HIS A 60 19.83 -19.85 -2.93
CA HIS A 60 18.70 -20.76 -2.82
C HIS A 60 18.17 -21.19 -4.20
N ARG A 61 18.08 -20.24 -5.15
CA ARG A 61 17.43 -20.46 -6.47
C ARG A 61 18.35 -20.17 -7.67
N ALA A 62 18.71 -18.91 -7.94
CA ALA A 62 19.41 -18.52 -9.17
C ALA A 62 20.85 -19.08 -9.29
N GLU A 63 21.59 -19.08 -8.18
CA GLU A 63 22.98 -19.51 -8.06
C GLU A 63 23.10 -20.74 -7.13
N TRP A 64 22.11 -21.63 -7.16
CA TRP A 64 21.96 -22.75 -6.23
C TRP A 64 23.22 -23.64 -6.09
N ARG A 65 24.03 -23.74 -7.16
CA ARG A 65 25.30 -24.48 -7.22
C ARG A 65 26.41 -23.88 -6.35
N GLN A 66 26.38 -22.57 -6.11
CA GLN A 66 27.42 -21.89 -5.36
C GLN A 66 27.33 -22.24 -3.88
N LEU A 67 28.47 -22.62 -3.28
CA LEU A 67 28.56 -22.85 -1.84
C LEU A 67 28.47 -21.53 -1.06
N TYR A 68 28.03 -21.64 0.20
CA TYR A 68 28.06 -20.52 1.11
C TYR A 68 29.51 -20.16 1.48
N ASN A 69 29.81 -18.87 1.54
CA ASN A 69 31.08 -18.33 2.05
C ASN A 69 31.09 -18.34 3.58
N SER A 70 32.23 -17.99 4.20
CA SER A 70 32.40 -18.04 5.65
C SER A 70 31.35 -17.22 6.43
N ASN A 71 31.02 -16.02 5.94
CA ASN A 71 30.06 -15.15 6.62
C ASN A 71 28.64 -15.72 6.55
N GLU A 72 28.24 -16.22 5.37
CA GLU A 72 26.93 -16.87 5.17
C GLU A 72 26.82 -18.17 5.97
N ILE A 73 27.91 -18.95 6.07
CA ILE A 73 27.99 -20.15 6.91
C ILE A 73 27.73 -19.81 8.38
N GLU A 74 28.38 -18.78 8.90
CA GLU A 74 28.20 -18.35 10.29
C GLU A 74 26.75 -17.90 10.54
N LEU A 75 26.17 -17.15 9.61
CA LEU A 75 24.77 -16.71 9.67
C LEU A 75 23.81 -17.91 9.69
N LEU A 76 23.92 -18.83 8.73
CA LEU A 76 23.06 -20.02 8.64
C LEU A 76 23.23 -20.93 9.86
N LYS A 77 24.45 -21.15 10.33
CA LYS A 77 24.71 -21.92 11.54
C LYS A 77 24.06 -21.28 12.76
N SER A 78 24.09 -19.95 12.87
CA SER A 78 23.39 -19.21 13.92
C SER A 78 21.87 -19.43 13.84
N LEU A 79 21.28 -19.35 12.65
CA LEU A 79 19.84 -19.60 12.43
C LEU A 79 19.43 -21.03 12.78
N ILE A 80 20.16 -22.02 12.29
CA ILE A 80 19.91 -23.44 12.58
C ILE A 80 20.00 -23.68 14.10
N SER A 81 21.03 -23.14 14.76
CA SER A 81 21.18 -23.28 16.21
C SER A 81 20.01 -22.63 16.97
N SER A 82 19.56 -21.45 16.53
CA SER A 82 18.40 -20.76 17.12
C SER A 82 17.11 -21.56 16.97
N SER A 83 16.85 -22.13 15.78
CA SER A 83 15.67 -22.97 15.57
C SER A 83 15.65 -24.18 16.51
N LYS A 84 16.80 -24.82 16.74
CA LYS A 84 16.92 -25.96 17.67
C LYS A 84 16.66 -25.55 19.12
N MET A 85 17.16 -24.38 19.56
CA MET A 85 16.89 -23.86 20.91
C MET A 85 15.39 -23.62 21.15
N GLU A 86 14.66 -23.24 20.10
CA GLU A 86 13.22 -23.01 20.16
C GLU A 86 12.37 -24.23 19.79
N ASN A 87 12.97 -25.40 19.61
CA ASN A 87 12.30 -26.64 19.17
C ASN A 87 11.54 -26.50 17.82
N ILE A 88 12.06 -25.69 16.92
CA ILE A 88 11.54 -25.51 15.56
C ILE A 88 12.34 -26.39 14.59
N THR A 89 11.64 -27.21 13.81
CA THR A 89 12.23 -27.98 12.72
C THR A 89 12.60 -27.03 11.59
N PHE A 90 13.89 -26.74 11.43
CA PHE A 90 14.42 -25.95 10.34
C PHE A 90 14.66 -26.83 9.11
N VAL A 91 13.95 -26.53 8.03
CA VAL A 91 14.07 -27.23 6.74
C VAL A 91 14.77 -26.32 5.76
N TYR A 92 15.91 -26.76 5.23
CA TYR A 92 16.64 -26.05 4.19
C TYR A 92 16.13 -26.48 2.81
N ALA A 93 15.56 -25.55 2.03
CA ALA A 93 15.13 -25.82 0.68
C ALA A 93 16.17 -25.37 -0.37
N LEU A 94 16.17 -26.04 -1.53
CA LEU A 94 16.86 -25.64 -2.75
C LEU A 94 15.90 -25.68 -3.93
N SER A 95 16.02 -24.70 -4.84
CA SER A 95 15.18 -24.54 -6.02
C SER A 95 16.00 -24.63 -7.32
N PRO A 96 16.53 -25.81 -7.70
CA PRO A 96 17.46 -25.92 -8.83
C PRO A 96 16.77 -25.96 -10.21
N GLY A 97 15.43 -25.97 -10.26
CA GLY A 97 14.68 -26.34 -11.46
C GLY A 97 14.80 -25.40 -12.66
N ILE A 98 15.28 -24.16 -12.49
CA ILE A 98 15.38 -23.18 -13.60
C ILE A 98 16.40 -23.63 -14.66
N ASP A 99 17.56 -24.14 -14.25
CA ASP A 99 18.69 -24.34 -15.16
C ASP A 99 19.45 -25.67 -14.93
N ILE A 100 18.91 -26.57 -14.11
CA ILE A 100 19.50 -27.88 -13.88
C ILE A 100 19.48 -28.73 -15.15
N ILE A 101 20.60 -29.43 -15.39
CA ILE A 101 20.68 -30.54 -16.36
C ILE A 101 20.59 -31.83 -15.55
N TYR A 102 19.39 -32.44 -15.51
CA TYR A 102 19.05 -33.54 -14.59
C TYR A 102 19.94 -34.78 -14.78
N SER A 103 20.40 -35.02 -16.01
CA SER A 103 21.27 -36.15 -16.38
C SER A 103 22.74 -35.96 -15.99
N SER A 104 23.14 -34.74 -15.61
CA SER A 104 24.55 -34.41 -15.40
C SER A 104 25.03 -34.82 -14.01
N GLU A 105 26.06 -35.66 -13.95
CA GLU A 105 26.71 -36.03 -12.69
C GLU A 105 27.33 -34.82 -11.98
N LYS A 106 27.76 -33.80 -12.73
CA LYS A 106 28.29 -32.55 -12.16
C LYS A 106 27.21 -31.78 -11.39
N GLU A 107 25.98 -31.77 -11.91
CA GLU A 107 24.84 -31.12 -11.26
C GLU A 107 24.44 -31.87 -9.98
N MET A 108 24.38 -33.20 -10.06
CA MET A 108 24.15 -34.04 -8.88
C MET A 108 25.22 -33.84 -7.81
N LYS A 109 26.49 -33.74 -8.21
CA LYS A 109 27.58 -33.46 -7.28
C LYS A 109 27.41 -32.08 -6.62
N ALA A 110 27.04 -31.04 -7.38
CA ALA A 110 26.82 -29.71 -6.82
C ALA A 110 25.67 -29.70 -5.80
N LEU A 111 24.57 -30.42 -6.07
CA LEU A 111 23.47 -30.60 -5.11
C LEU A 111 23.93 -31.31 -3.83
N HIS A 112 24.72 -32.39 -3.97
CA HIS A 112 25.27 -33.12 -2.83
C HIS A 112 26.21 -32.23 -2.01
N ASP A 113 27.18 -31.57 -2.65
CA ASP A 113 28.16 -30.71 -1.96
C ASP A 113 27.47 -29.56 -1.20
N LYS A 114 26.49 -28.89 -1.84
CA LYS A 114 25.73 -27.79 -1.22
C LYS A 114 24.89 -28.27 -0.04
N SER A 115 24.15 -29.36 -0.21
CA SER A 115 23.32 -29.93 0.85
C SER A 115 24.17 -30.46 2.01
N GLU A 116 25.32 -31.07 1.70
CA GLU A 116 26.29 -31.56 2.68
C GLU A 116 26.89 -30.41 3.50
N GLN A 117 27.22 -29.28 2.85
CA GLN A 117 27.69 -28.08 3.54
C GLN A 117 26.67 -27.65 4.61
N VAL A 118 25.39 -27.56 4.27
CA VAL A 118 24.32 -27.15 5.21
C VAL A 118 24.04 -28.23 6.26
N ARG A 119 24.12 -29.52 5.90
CA ARG A 119 24.04 -30.65 6.84
C ARG A 119 25.14 -30.58 7.90
N CYS A 120 26.36 -30.22 7.50
CA CYS A 120 27.50 -30.04 8.41
C CYS A 120 27.32 -28.85 9.37
N LEU A 121 26.45 -27.88 9.05
CA LEU A 121 26.05 -26.81 9.98
C LEU A 121 25.05 -27.27 11.04
N GLY A 122 24.54 -28.50 10.91
CA GLY A 122 23.59 -29.11 11.84
C GLY A 122 22.15 -29.16 11.32
N CYS A 123 21.88 -28.83 10.06
CA CYS A 123 20.55 -28.99 9.49
C CYS A 123 20.22 -30.48 9.28
N GLU A 124 19.01 -30.89 9.66
CA GLU A 124 18.54 -32.28 9.62
C GLU A 124 17.31 -32.47 8.72
N ALA A 125 16.82 -31.42 8.06
CA ALA A 125 15.64 -31.49 7.20
C ALA A 125 15.86 -30.69 5.93
N PHE A 126 15.47 -31.25 4.78
CA PHE A 126 15.79 -30.70 3.47
C PHE A 126 14.58 -30.69 2.54
N ALA A 127 14.57 -29.80 1.55
CA ALA A 127 13.55 -29.78 0.51
C ALA A 127 14.14 -29.51 -0.87
N LEU A 128 13.56 -30.11 -1.91
CA LEU A 128 13.78 -29.73 -3.30
C LEU A 128 12.50 -29.17 -3.89
N LEU A 129 12.60 -27.99 -4.49
CA LEU A 129 11.46 -27.27 -5.04
C LEU A 129 11.58 -27.17 -6.56
N PHE A 130 10.53 -27.61 -7.26
CA PHE A 130 10.40 -27.53 -8.71
C PHE A 130 9.17 -26.70 -9.11
N ASP A 131 8.82 -25.70 -8.30
CA ASP A 131 7.73 -24.74 -8.52
C ASP A 131 8.15 -23.61 -9.48
N ASP A 132 7.21 -23.17 -10.31
CA ASP A 132 7.35 -22.05 -11.24
C ASP A 132 8.56 -22.19 -12.18
N ILE A 133 8.63 -23.35 -12.86
CA ILE A 133 9.62 -23.68 -13.89
C ILE A 133 8.93 -24.18 -15.17
N ASP A 134 9.67 -24.22 -16.28
CA ASP A 134 9.21 -24.85 -17.52
C ASP A 134 9.08 -26.37 -17.33
N VAL A 135 8.03 -26.95 -17.90
CA VAL A 135 7.78 -28.40 -17.91
C VAL A 135 8.58 -29.13 -18.99
N THR A 136 9.29 -28.40 -19.84
CA THR A 136 10.05 -28.93 -20.97
C THR A 136 11.47 -29.31 -20.56
N LEU A 137 11.86 -30.55 -20.83
CA LEU A 137 13.25 -30.99 -20.68
C LEU A 137 14.17 -30.34 -21.71
N ASN A 138 15.42 -30.06 -21.32
CA ASN A 138 16.45 -29.69 -22.29
C ASN A 138 16.84 -30.89 -23.19
N ASP A 139 17.53 -30.63 -24.29
CA ASP A 139 17.83 -31.65 -25.31
C ASP A 139 18.79 -32.75 -24.85
N VAL A 140 19.56 -32.50 -23.79
CA VAL A 140 20.43 -33.51 -23.18
C VAL A 140 19.57 -34.47 -22.35
N ASP A 141 18.70 -33.93 -21.50
CA ASP A 141 17.85 -34.72 -20.62
C ASP A 141 16.78 -35.52 -21.36
N LYS A 142 16.26 -34.99 -22.49
CA LYS A 142 15.33 -35.74 -23.37
C LYS A 142 15.89 -37.07 -23.86
N LYS A 143 17.22 -37.24 -23.89
CA LYS A 143 17.85 -38.50 -24.32
C LYS A 143 17.89 -39.55 -23.22
N GLN A 144 17.74 -39.15 -21.96
CA GLN A 144 17.88 -40.03 -20.80
C GLN A 144 16.56 -40.24 -20.05
N PHE A 145 15.67 -39.25 -20.04
CA PHE A 145 14.41 -39.30 -19.33
C PHE A 145 13.22 -39.25 -20.29
N SER A 146 12.23 -40.10 -20.03
CA SER A 146 10.96 -40.12 -20.76
C SER A 146 10.04 -38.94 -20.41
N SER A 147 10.18 -38.37 -19.21
CA SER A 147 9.37 -37.25 -18.74
C SER A 147 10.14 -36.37 -17.75
N ILE A 148 9.66 -35.14 -17.56
CA ILE A 148 10.20 -34.23 -16.52
C ILE A 148 10.01 -34.80 -15.11
N ALA A 149 8.92 -35.55 -14.86
CA ALA A 149 8.71 -36.24 -13.59
C ALA A 149 9.85 -37.24 -13.33
N ASP A 150 10.20 -38.09 -14.30
CA ASP A 150 11.28 -39.08 -14.13
C ASP A 150 12.62 -38.41 -13.81
N ALA A 151 12.91 -37.28 -14.47
CA ALA A 151 14.11 -36.50 -14.25
C ALA A 151 14.17 -35.92 -12.82
N GLN A 152 13.10 -35.23 -12.39
CA GLN A 152 13.00 -34.64 -11.06
C GLN A 152 13.06 -35.69 -9.95
N LEU A 153 12.34 -36.81 -10.12
CA LEU A 153 12.31 -37.89 -9.14
C LEU A 153 13.66 -38.61 -9.03
N THR A 154 14.41 -38.73 -10.12
CA THR A 154 15.77 -39.27 -10.10
C THR A 154 16.68 -38.42 -9.22
N VAL A 155 16.64 -37.09 -9.40
CA VAL A 155 17.40 -36.14 -8.58
C VAL A 155 16.96 -36.18 -7.11
N ALA A 156 15.65 -36.12 -6.86
CA ALA A 156 15.10 -36.08 -5.51
C ALA A 156 15.37 -37.37 -4.71
N ASN A 157 15.14 -38.53 -5.32
CA ASN A 157 15.42 -39.81 -4.69
C ASN A 157 16.93 -40.00 -4.45
N SER A 158 17.79 -39.53 -5.37
CA SER A 158 19.25 -39.60 -5.21
C SER A 158 19.71 -38.75 -4.02
N LEU A 159 19.29 -37.48 -3.95
CA LEU A 159 19.65 -36.59 -2.85
C LEU A 159 19.11 -37.09 -1.50
N TYR A 160 17.87 -37.57 -1.47
CA TYR A 160 17.30 -38.19 -0.26
C TYR A 160 18.12 -39.38 0.21
N ASN A 161 18.52 -40.28 -0.71
CA ASN A 161 19.34 -41.45 -0.38
C ASN A 161 20.77 -41.08 0.08
N PHE A 162 21.31 -39.96 -0.41
CA PHE A 162 22.59 -39.42 0.02
C PHE A 162 22.51 -38.85 1.44
N LEU A 163 21.50 -38.01 1.74
CA LEU A 163 21.37 -37.33 3.03
C LEU A 163 20.81 -38.23 4.14
N LYS A 164 19.86 -39.12 3.81
CA LYS A 164 19.09 -39.97 4.74
C LYS A 164 18.55 -39.21 5.95
N CYS A 165 18.06 -38.00 5.69
CA CYS A 165 17.56 -37.10 6.72
C CYS A 165 16.17 -37.53 7.23
N PRO A 166 15.81 -37.19 8.48
CA PRO A 166 14.50 -37.53 9.06
C PRO A 166 13.31 -36.91 8.34
N TYR A 167 13.46 -35.70 7.79
CA TYR A 167 12.43 -35.04 6.99
C TYR A 167 13.00 -34.60 5.65
N PHE A 168 12.32 -34.97 4.57
CA PHE A 168 12.64 -34.52 3.22
C PHE A 168 11.36 -34.15 2.50
N PHE A 169 11.37 -33.02 1.80
CA PHE A 169 10.19 -32.50 1.09
C PHE A 169 10.48 -32.32 -0.40
N PHE A 170 9.42 -32.47 -1.20
CA PHE A 170 9.44 -32.28 -2.64
C PHE A 170 8.28 -31.36 -3.02
N CYS A 171 8.58 -30.23 -3.67
CA CYS A 171 7.55 -29.41 -4.33
C CYS A 171 7.44 -29.82 -5.80
N PRO A 172 6.32 -30.40 -6.24
CA PRO A 172 6.10 -30.72 -7.64
C PRO A 172 5.95 -29.44 -8.49
N THR A 173 6.13 -29.56 -9.80
CA THR A 173 5.82 -28.48 -10.75
C THR A 173 4.32 -28.26 -10.88
N GLU A 174 3.55 -29.35 -10.89
CA GLU A 174 2.09 -29.31 -10.76
C GLU A 174 1.70 -29.31 -9.27
N TYR A 175 1.89 -28.19 -8.56
CA TYR A 175 1.68 -28.11 -7.10
C TYR A 175 0.26 -27.76 -6.63
N CYS A 176 -0.67 -27.60 -7.56
CA CYS A 176 -2.09 -27.38 -7.29
C CYS A 176 -2.96 -27.97 -8.40
N GLU A 177 -4.27 -28.10 -8.15
CA GLU A 177 -5.20 -28.71 -9.11
C GLU A 177 -5.28 -27.91 -10.41
N SER A 178 -5.30 -26.58 -10.35
CA SER A 178 -5.32 -25.71 -11.53
C SER A 178 -4.08 -25.83 -12.43
N ARG A 179 -2.97 -26.36 -11.90
CA ARG A 179 -1.75 -26.66 -12.66
C ARG A 179 -1.68 -28.11 -13.15
N ALA A 180 -2.58 -28.99 -12.69
CA ALA A 180 -2.56 -30.39 -13.09
C ALA A 180 -3.07 -30.58 -14.52
N ASN A 181 -2.32 -31.26 -15.37
CA ASN A 181 -2.66 -31.42 -16.78
C ASN A 181 -2.93 -32.89 -17.17
N PRO A 182 -4.12 -33.26 -17.70
CA PRO A 182 -5.28 -32.40 -17.97
C PRO A 182 -6.16 -32.13 -16.74
N SER A 183 -5.99 -32.89 -15.67
CA SER A 183 -6.72 -32.76 -14.41
C SER A 183 -5.97 -33.52 -13.31
N LEU A 184 -6.28 -33.25 -12.04
CA LEU A 184 -5.66 -33.89 -10.87
C LEU A 184 -5.52 -35.42 -11.00
N GLU A 185 -6.62 -36.13 -11.26
CA GLU A 185 -6.64 -37.60 -11.27
C GLU A 185 -6.07 -38.23 -12.56
N LYS A 186 -5.85 -37.42 -13.60
CA LYS A 186 -5.38 -37.87 -14.92
C LYS A 186 -4.00 -37.33 -15.28
N SER A 187 -3.40 -36.53 -14.41
CA SER A 187 -2.04 -36.02 -14.61
C SER A 187 -1.04 -37.17 -14.56
N GLU A 188 -0.45 -37.48 -15.71
CA GLU A 188 0.63 -38.46 -15.79
C GLU A 188 1.83 -38.06 -14.93
N TYR A 189 2.10 -36.76 -14.83
CA TYR A 189 3.13 -36.19 -13.97
C TYR A 189 2.86 -36.54 -12.50
N LEU A 190 1.67 -36.22 -11.97
CA LEU A 190 1.34 -36.45 -10.56
C LEU A 190 1.21 -37.94 -10.22
N LEU A 191 0.64 -38.75 -11.12
CA LEU A 191 0.58 -40.20 -10.97
C LEU A 191 1.98 -40.82 -10.90
N THR A 192 2.92 -40.30 -11.70
CA THR A 192 4.33 -40.73 -11.69
C THR A 192 5.02 -40.32 -10.38
N VAL A 193 4.82 -39.08 -9.93
CA VAL A 193 5.31 -38.60 -8.62
C VAL A 193 4.77 -39.47 -7.47
N GLY A 194 3.46 -39.76 -7.45
CA GLY A 194 2.87 -40.60 -6.43
C GLY A 194 3.48 -42.00 -6.37
N LYS A 195 3.68 -42.61 -7.54
CA LYS A 195 4.16 -43.98 -7.70
C LYS A 195 5.67 -44.15 -7.46
N LEU A 196 6.50 -43.21 -7.94
CA LEU A 196 7.96 -43.40 -8.02
C LEU A 196 8.77 -42.57 -7.02
N LEU A 197 8.20 -41.52 -6.42
CA LEU A 197 8.88 -40.80 -5.34
C LEU A 197 8.99 -41.71 -4.11
N THR A 198 10.16 -41.69 -3.46
CA THR A 198 10.40 -42.49 -2.24
C THR A 198 9.34 -42.17 -1.18
N SER A 199 8.74 -43.21 -0.58
CA SER A 199 7.54 -43.07 0.25
C SER A 199 7.70 -42.24 1.52
N ASP A 200 8.94 -42.10 2.03
CA ASP A 200 9.27 -41.29 3.20
C ASP A 200 9.46 -39.79 2.85
N ILE A 201 9.42 -39.40 1.57
CA ILE A 201 9.48 -38.00 1.14
C ILE A 201 8.07 -37.37 1.19
N HIS A 202 7.95 -36.24 1.87
CA HIS A 202 6.73 -35.44 1.91
C HIS A 202 6.55 -34.65 0.60
N ILE A 203 5.31 -34.47 0.16
CA ILE A 203 4.99 -33.71 -1.06
C ILE A 203 4.23 -32.44 -0.66
N PHE A 204 4.69 -31.28 -1.16
CA PHE A 204 3.97 -30.02 -0.99
C PHE A 204 2.76 -29.91 -1.94
N TRP A 205 1.71 -29.22 -1.48
CA TRP A 205 0.49 -28.96 -2.27
C TRP A 205 -0.18 -27.66 -1.81
N THR A 206 -0.63 -26.80 -2.72
CA THR A 206 -1.23 -25.49 -2.34
C THR A 206 -2.77 -25.48 -2.34
N GLY A 207 -3.40 -26.61 -2.68
CA GLY A 207 -4.86 -26.76 -2.74
C GLY A 207 -5.40 -26.76 -4.18
N PRO A 208 -6.67 -26.37 -4.41
CA PRO A 208 -7.22 -26.28 -5.76
C PRO A 208 -6.48 -25.27 -6.66
N ARG A 209 -5.91 -24.22 -6.07
CA ARG A 209 -5.23 -23.11 -6.76
C ARG A 209 -3.90 -22.77 -6.13
N VAL A 210 -3.17 -21.84 -6.74
CA VAL A 210 -1.95 -21.29 -6.12
C VAL A 210 -2.32 -20.59 -4.82
N VAL A 211 -3.32 -19.69 -4.86
CA VAL A 211 -3.95 -19.13 -3.67
C VAL A 211 -5.35 -19.72 -3.55
N SER A 212 -5.51 -20.70 -2.66
CA SER A 212 -6.79 -21.40 -2.52
C SER A 212 -7.75 -20.61 -1.60
N ARG A 213 -8.95 -20.30 -2.09
CA ARG A 213 -10.02 -19.73 -1.25
C ARG A 213 -10.43 -20.70 -0.14
N GLU A 214 -10.67 -21.95 -0.51
CA GLU A 214 -10.96 -23.04 0.41
C GLU A 214 -10.13 -24.28 0.09
N ILE A 215 -9.83 -25.08 1.10
CA ILE A 215 -9.24 -26.41 0.95
C ILE A 215 -10.13 -27.39 1.73
N THR A 216 -10.86 -28.23 1.01
CA THR A 216 -11.81 -29.18 1.61
C THR A 216 -11.16 -30.53 1.92
N VAL A 217 -11.78 -31.29 2.84
CA VAL A 217 -11.38 -32.67 3.14
C VAL A 217 -11.44 -33.55 1.90
N ASP A 218 -12.51 -33.43 1.11
CA ASP A 218 -12.68 -34.22 -0.11
C ASP A 218 -11.61 -33.90 -1.15
N HIS A 219 -11.21 -32.64 -1.27
CA HIS A 219 -10.08 -32.26 -2.12
C HIS A 219 -8.79 -32.98 -1.72
N ILE A 220 -8.41 -32.90 -0.43
CA ILE A 220 -7.18 -33.53 0.06
C ILE A 220 -7.23 -35.06 -0.06
N ARG A 221 -8.39 -35.69 0.04
CA ARG A 221 -8.56 -37.13 -0.21
C ARG A 221 -8.28 -37.50 -1.67
N ARG A 222 -8.78 -36.70 -2.63
CA ARG A 222 -8.48 -36.90 -4.07
C ARG A 222 -6.98 -36.74 -4.34
N VAL A 223 -6.38 -35.68 -3.78
CA VAL A 223 -4.93 -35.44 -3.88
C VAL A 223 -4.13 -36.60 -3.29
N THR A 224 -4.52 -37.09 -2.10
CA THR A 224 -3.89 -38.23 -1.44
C THR A 224 -4.00 -39.51 -2.28
N ALA A 225 -5.11 -39.73 -2.97
CA ALA A 225 -5.28 -40.86 -3.87
C ALA A 225 -4.34 -40.81 -5.08
N VAL A 226 -4.03 -39.63 -5.60
CA VAL A 226 -3.07 -39.46 -6.70
C VAL A 226 -1.63 -39.56 -6.22
N LEU A 227 -1.29 -38.81 -5.15
CA LEU A 227 0.06 -38.73 -4.60
C LEU A 227 0.45 -39.97 -3.77
N GLN A 228 -0.49 -40.84 -3.44
CA GLN A 228 -0.31 -42.07 -2.65
C GLN A 228 0.25 -41.81 -1.23
N ARG A 229 0.11 -40.59 -0.72
CA ARG A 229 0.49 -40.15 0.62
C ARG A 229 -0.19 -38.83 0.97
N LYS A 230 -0.31 -38.55 2.27
CA LYS A 230 -0.86 -37.28 2.76
C LYS A 230 0.06 -36.12 2.35
N PRO A 231 -0.44 -35.08 1.66
CA PRO A 231 0.37 -33.93 1.31
C PRO A 231 0.67 -33.06 2.54
N VAL A 232 1.71 -32.24 2.44
CA VAL A 232 1.95 -31.09 3.33
C VAL A 232 1.45 -29.86 2.59
N ILE A 233 0.51 -29.13 3.18
CA ILE A 233 -0.05 -27.97 2.52
C ILE A 233 0.94 -26.81 2.63
N TRP A 234 1.32 -26.25 1.49
CA TRP A 234 1.96 -24.93 1.39
C TRP A 234 0.83 -23.93 1.16
N ASP A 235 0.49 -23.16 2.19
CA ASP A 235 -0.71 -22.33 2.16
C ASP A 235 -0.39 -20.87 1.83
N ASN A 236 -0.88 -20.39 0.68
CA ASN A 236 -0.67 -19.01 0.22
C ASN A 236 -1.83 -18.06 0.58
N LEU A 237 -2.72 -18.43 1.51
CA LEU A 237 -3.88 -17.59 1.89
C LEU A 237 -3.50 -16.15 2.26
N HIS A 238 -2.32 -15.94 2.86
CA HIS A 238 -1.85 -14.62 3.28
C HIS A 238 -0.64 -14.12 2.47
N ALA A 239 -0.25 -14.80 1.39
CA ALA A 239 0.83 -14.34 0.53
C ALA A 239 0.40 -13.08 -0.24
N ASN A 240 1.27 -12.09 -0.34
CA ASN A 240 1.01 -10.81 -1.03
C ASN A 240 2.14 -10.37 -1.98
N ASP A 241 3.09 -11.26 -2.29
CA ASP A 241 4.18 -11.00 -3.23
C ASP A 241 3.72 -10.72 -4.66
N TYR A 242 2.58 -11.28 -5.07
CA TYR A 242 1.96 -11.01 -6.36
C TYR A 242 1.31 -9.62 -6.48
N ASP A 243 1.02 -8.94 -5.36
CA ASP A 243 0.49 -7.57 -5.35
C ASP A 243 0.91 -6.83 -4.06
N PRO A 244 2.03 -6.09 -4.10
CA PRO A 244 2.57 -5.39 -2.93
C PRO A 244 1.65 -4.32 -2.33
N LYS A 245 0.63 -3.85 -3.07
CA LYS A 245 -0.36 -2.87 -2.58
C LYS A 245 -1.38 -3.51 -1.64
N ARG A 246 -1.47 -4.84 -1.64
CA ARG A 246 -2.35 -5.61 -0.76
C ARG A 246 -1.55 -6.12 0.44
N VAL A 247 -2.24 -6.23 1.57
CA VAL A 247 -1.76 -6.91 2.76
C VAL A 247 -2.94 -7.64 3.39
N PHE A 248 -2.70 -8.81 3.97
CA PHE A 248 -3.73 -9.69 4.48
C PHE A 248 -3.55 -9.89 5.99
N LEU A 249 -4.44 -9.26 6.75
CA LEU A 249 -4.47 -9.21 8.21
C LEU A 249 -5.64 -10.02 8.80
N GLY A 250 -6.52 -10.55 7.96
CA GLY A 250 -7.65 -11.39 8.34
C GLY A 250 -7.22 -12.75 8.90
N PRO A 251 -8.17 -13.54 9.41
CA PRO A 251 -7.87 -14.80 10.09
C PRO A 251 -7.51 -15.90 9.11
N PHE A 252 -6.82 -16.93 9.59
CA PHE A 252 -6.70 -18.20 8.89
C PHE A 252 -8.10 -18.83 8.69
N SER A 253 -8.56 -19.00 7.45
CA SER A 253 -9.93 -19.42 7.15
C SER A 253 -10.00 -20.30 5.89
N GLY A 254 -11.17 -20.90 5.65
CA GLY A 254 -11.41 -21.78 4.50
C GLY A 254 -10.73 -23.16 4.60
N ARG A 255 -10.15 -23.50 5.75
CA ARG A 255 -9.50 -24.79 6.05
C ARG A 255 -10.13 -25.38 7.31
N THR A 256 -11.00 -26.38 7.15
CA THR A 256 -11.60 -27.07 8.31
C THR A 256 -10.53 -27.71 9.20
N VAL A 257 -10.70 -27.66 10.52
CA VAL A 257 -9.80 -28.33 11.49
C VAL A 257 -9.67 -29.84 11.21
N LYS A 258 -10.69 -30.44 10.57
CA LYS A 258 -10.67 -31.85 10.13
C LYS A 258 -9.54 -32.18 9.16
N LEU A 259 -8.97 -31.19 8.45
CA LEU A 259 -7.81 -31.39 7.57
C LEU A 259 -6.59 -31.98 8.29
N LYS A 260 -6.46 -31.79 9.62
CA LYS A 260 -5.38 -32.42 10.40
C LYS A 260 -5.38 -33.95 10.34
N GLN A 261 -6.52 -34.56 9.99
CA GLN A 261 -6.65 -36.00 9.82
C GLN A 261 -6.27 -36.47 8.42
N GLU A 262 -6.22 -35.57 7.43
CA GLU A 262 -6.07 -35.89 6.00
C GLU A 262 -4.74 -35.38 5.42
N ALA A 263 -4.19 -34.28 5.93
CA ALA A 263 -2.88 -33.75 5.57
C ALA A 263 -1.79 -34.14 6.59
N ALA A 264 -0.53 -34.14 6.16
CA ALA A 264 0.63 -34.33 7.03
C ALA A 264 1.06 -33.04 7.75
N GLY A 265 0.66 -31.88 7.21
CA GLY A 265 0.93 -30.56 7.79
C GLY A 265 0.30 -29.43 7.00
N ILE A 266 0.32 -28.22 7.59
CA ILE A 266 -0.02 -26.94 6.95
C ILE A 266 1.07 -25.94 7.32
N LEU A 267 1.73 -25.37 6.32
CA LEU A 267 2.78 -24.37 6.46
C LEU A 267 2.34 -23.12 5.71
N LEU A 268 2.19 -22.01 6.43
CA LEU A 268 1.73 -20.75 5.86
C LEU A 268 2.89 -20.03 5.15
N ASN A 269 2.69 -19.65 3.90
CA ASN A 269 3.46 -18.64 3.19
C ASN A 269 2.75 -17.29 3.38
N PRO A 270 3.24 -16.41 4.27
CA PRO A 270 2.48 -15.25 4.71
C PRO A 270 2.88 -13.99 3.92
N ASN A 271 2.52 -12.80 4.42
CA ASN A 271 2.87 -11.53 3.78
C ASN A 271 4.40 -11.31 3.78
N CYS A 272 4.94 -10.61 2.80
CA CYS A 272 6.36 -10.28 2.74
C CYS A 272 6.80 -9.41 3.93
N ARG A 273 5.93 -8.50 4.39
CA ARG A 273 6.16 -7.66 5.59
C ARG A 273 6.03 -8.52 6.85
N TYR A 274 7.14 -8.69 7.57
CA TYR A 274 7.23 -9.52 8.77
C TYR A 274 6.19 -9.18 9.84
N GLU A 275 6.04 -7.89 10.16
CA GLU A 275 5.17 -7.39 11.23
C GLU A 275 3.68 -7.48 10.89
N ALA A 276 3.33 -7.55 9.60
CA ALA A 276 1.97 -7.80 9.13
C ALA A 276 1.48 -9.23 9.44
N ASN A 277 2.40 -10.15 9.77
CA ASN A 277 2.09 -11.56 9.97
C ASN A 277 1.70 -11.92 11.40
N PHE A 278 1.56 -10.95 12.31
CA PHE A 278 1.12 -11.24 13.68
C PHE A 278 -0.23 -11.95 13.72
N LEU A 279 -1.26 -11.39 13.07
CA LEU A 279 -2.62 -11.95 13.07
C LEU A 279 -2.73 -13.26 12.26
N PRO A 280 -2.15 -13.38 11.04
CA PRO A 280 -2.12 -14.65 10.32
C PRO A 280 -1.50 -15.79 11.13
N LEU A 281 -0.36 -15.55 11.79
CA LEU A 281 0.31 -16.58 12.59
C LEU A 281 -0.46 -16.91 13.88
N TYR A 282 -1.03 -15.89 14.53
CA TYR A 282 -1.84 -16.11 15.73
C TYR A 282 -3.07 -16.96 15.43
N THR A 283 -3.81 -16.63 14.37
CA THR A 283 -5.04 -17.33 14.02
C THR A 283 -4.79 -18.73 13.44
N LEU A 284 -3.66 -18.97 12.77
CA LEU A 284 -3.17 -20.31 12.41
C LEU A 284 -2.87 -21.15 13.66
N ALA A 285 -2.25 -20.55 14.69
CA ALA A 285 -1.94 -21.23 15.93
C ALA A 285 -3.19 -21.62 16.72
N GLU A 286 -4.18 -20.74 16.79
CA GLU A 286 -5.50 -21.05 17.37
C GLU A 286 -6.21 -22.17 16.59
N TRP A 287 -6.11 -22.17 15.25
CA TRP A 287 -6.63 -23.28 14.43
C TRP A 287 -5.91 -24.60 14.75
N ASN A 288 -4.59 -24.55 14.91
CA ASN A 288 -3.77 -25.72 15.18
C ASN A 288 -4.05 -26.31 16.57
N SER A 289 -4.38 -25.51 17.58
CA SER A 289 -4.73 -25.99 18.92
C SER A 289 -6.13 -26.60 19.02
N CYS A 290 -7.08 -26.18 18.16
CA CYS A 290 -8.46 -26.66 18.19
C CYS A 290 -8.64 -28.11 17.69
N HIS A 291 -9.75 -28.75 18.02
CA HIS A 291 -10.05 -30.13 17.61
C HIS A 291 -11.14 -30.24 16.54
N GLU A 292 -12.07 -29.29 16.53
CA GLU A 292 -13.17 -29.20 15.57
C GLU A 292 -13.44 -27.73 15.22
N ASP A 293 -14.18 -27.47 14.15
CA ASP A 293 -14.68 -26.13 13.84
C ASP A 293 -15.89 -25.81 14.71
N ALA A 294 -16.04 -24.56 15.14
CA ALA A 294 -17.27 -24.10 15.75
C ALA A 294 -18.39 -24.09 14.71
N GLU A 295 -19.61 -24.44 15.11
CA GLU A 295 -20.78 -24.23 14.25
C GLU A 295 -20.87 -22.73 13.91
N LEU A 296 -20.87 -22.42 12.62
CA LEU A 296 -21.19 -21.09 12.13
C LEU A 296 -22.64 -20.82 12.55
N MET A 297 -22.84 -19.93 13.52
CA MET A 297 -24.14 -19.28 13.72
C MET A 297 -24.45 -18.56 12.40
N GLY A 298 -25.23 -19.21 11.53
CA GLY A 298 -25.70 -18.61 10.29
C GLY A 298 -26.46 -17.31 10.59
N ASP A 299 -26.48 -16.43 9.60
CA ASP A 299 -27.19 -15.16 9.59
C ASP A 299 -28.60 -15.27 10.20
N LEU A 300 -28.71 -15.00 11.51
CA LEU A 300 -29.96 -14.63 12.14
C LEU A 300 -30.08 -13.11 12.02
N GLU A 301 -30.37 -12.66 10.81
CA GLU A 301 -31.16 -11.43 10.66
C GLU A 301 -32.60 -11.76 11.09
N SER A 302 -32.98 -11.30 12.28
CA SER A 302 -34.28 -10.67 12.46
C SER A 302 -34.35 -9.96 13.82
N ASN A 303 -34.81 -8.71 13.73
CA ASN A 303 -35.25 -7.85 14.82
C ASN A 303 -35.83 -8.60 16.03
N SER A 304 -35.16 -8.53 17.17
CA SER A 304 -35.77 -8.09 18.42
C SER A 304 -34.70 -8.00 19.51
N ARG A 305 -34.48 -6.78 20.00
CA ARG A 305 -33.99 -6.60 21.37
C ARG A 305 -35.03 -7.22 22.29
N SER A 306 -34.69 -8.31 22.94
CA SER A 306 -35.26 -8.69 24.21
C SER A 306 -34.12 -9.21 25.08
N GLU A 307 -33.77 -8.40 26.08
CA GLU A 307 -33.08 -8.88 27.27
C GLU A 307 -33.90 -10.03 27.87
N VAL A 308 -33.22 -10.89 28.64
CA VAL A 308 -33.71 -12.12 29.33
C VAL A 308 -33.51 -13.40 28.51
N ASP A 309 -32.34 -14.07 28.62
CA ASP A 309 -32.08 -15.07 29.67
C ASP A 309 -30.68 -15.69 29.45
N VAL A 310 -29.66 -15.19 30.17
CA VAL A 310 -28.29 -15.73 30.16
C VAL A 310 -28.14 -16.73 31.30
N VAL A 311 -28.97 -17.76 31.38
CA VAL A 311 -28.72 -18.96 32.21
C VAL A 311 -29.59 -20.11 31.67
N SER A 312 -29.02 -21.09 30.95
CA SER A 312 -29.49 -22.50 30.89
C SER A 312 -29.00 -23.26 29.64
N VAL A 313 -27.69 -23.34 29.41
CA VAL A 313 -27.11 -24.50 28.69
C VAL A 313 -25.79 -24.89 29.36
N ALA A 314 -25.85 -25.15 30.66
CA ALA A 314 -24.72 -25.70 31.41
C ALA A 314 -25.26 -26.53 32.56
N THR A 315 -25.81 -27.70 32.27
CA THR A 315 -25.92 -28.82 33.24
C THR A 315 -26.47 -30.05 32.53
N HIS A 316 -25.55 -30.86 32.02
CA HIS A 316 -25.50 -32.32 32.25
C HIS A 316 -24.44 -32.90 31.33
N MET A 317 -23.27 -33.22 31.88
CA MET A 317 -22.60 -34.53 31.79
C MET A 317 -21.33 -34.45 32.65
N VAL A 318 -21.37 -35.09 33.81
CA VAL A 318 -20.18 -35.49 34.55
C VAL A 318 -19.71 -36.78 33.86
N GLY A 319 -18.56 -36.71 33.22
CA GLY A 319 -17.85 -37.83 32.61
C GLY A 319 -16.54 -37.29 32.01
N ASP A 320 -15.41 -37.86 32.43
CA ASP A 320 -14.05 -37.57 31.93
C ASP A 320 -14.01 -37.45 30.40
N ASP A 321 -13.86 -36.23 29.88
CA ASP A 321 -13.32 -36.00 28.54
C ASP A 321 -12.87 -34.53 28.42
N LEU A 322 -11.67 -34.29 27.90
CA LEU A 322 -11.15 -32.94 27.64
C LEU A 322 -12.19 -32.17 26.80
N SER A 323 -12.68 -31.03 27.30
CA SER A 323 -13.59 -30.16 26.55
C SER A 323 -12.98 -29.85 25.17
N LYS A 324 -13.60 -30.34 24.09
CA LYS A 324 -13.11 -30.12 22.73
C LYS A 324 -12.99 -28.62 22.45
N GLN A 325 -11.80 -28.15 22.10
CA GLN A 325 -11.60 -26.76 21.67
C GLN A 325 -12.13 -26.58 20.23
N LEU A 326 -12.93 -25.53 20.03
CA LEU A 326 -13.59 -25.25 18.74
C LEU A 326 -12.97 -24.03 18.07
N TYR A 327 -12.65 -24.15 16.78
CA TYR A 327 -12.09 -23.05 16.01
C TYR A 327 -13.18 -22.14 15.45
N ASN A 328 -13.08 -20.83 15.71
CA ASN A 328 -13.91 -19.82 15.08
C ASN A 328 -13.00 -18.69 14.57
N PRO A 329 -12.92 -18.46 13.25
CA PRO A 329 -12.01 -17.47 12.66
C PRO A 329 -12.23 -16.05 13.21
N VAL A 330 -13.49 -15.65 13.40
CA VAL A 330 -13.84 -14.30 13.89
C VAL A 330 -13.41 -14.12 15.35
N LYS A 331 -13.70 -15.10 16.21
CA LYS A 331 -13.25 -15.06 17.62
C LYS A 331 -11.73 -15.07 17.73
N ALA A 332 -11.06 -15.90 16.92
CA ALA A 332 -9.60 -15.96 16.88
C ALA A 332 -9.00 -14.61 16.42
N LEU A 333 -9.64 -13.95 15.44
CA LEU A 333 -9.22 -12.62 15.00
C LEU A 333 -9.40 -11.57 16.10
N ASP A 334 -10.56 -11.51 16.76
CA ASP A 334 -10.84 -10.52 17.81
C ASP A 334 -9.84 -10.64 18.97
N GLU A 335 -9.56 -11.86 19.43
CA GLU A 335 -8.53 -12.10 20.45
C GLU A 335 -7.12 -11.81 19.94
N GLY A 336 -6.86 -12.10 18.67
CA GLY A 336 -5.62 -11.74 17.98
C GLY A 336 -5.37 -10.24 17.97
N ILE A 337 -6.39 -9.44 17.64
CA ILE A 337 -6.32 -7.97 17.61
C ILE A 337 -5.96 -7.42 19.00
N LYS A 338 -6.61 -7.92 20.06
CA LYS A 338 -6.30 -7.51 21.44
C LYS A 338 -4.84 -7.79 21.82
N LYS A 339 -4.30 -8.94 21.39
CA LYS A 339 -2.89 -9.30 21.61
C LYS A 339 -1.95 -8.46 20.74
N TRP A 340 -2.33 -8.18 19.50
CA TRP A 340 -1.54 -7.37 18.59
C TRP A 340 -1.43 -5.93 19.07
N ILE A 341 -2.50 -5.34 19.59
CA ILE A 341 -2.46 -4.00 20.22
C ILE A 341 -1.46 -3.95 21.37
N LYS A 342 -1.41 -4.99 22.22
CA LYS A 342 -0.41 -5.08 23.29
C LYS A 342 1.02 -5.17 22.73
N TYR A 343 1.22 -5.93 21.66
CA TYR A 343 2.51 -6.04 20.99
C TYR A 343 2.95 -4.70 20.37
N LEU A 344 2.05 -4.02 19.66
CA LEU A 344 2.29 -2.72 19.02
C LEU A 344 2.65 -1.62 20.02
N THR A 345 2.06 -1.67 21.22
CA THR A 345 2.26 -0.69 22.30
C THR A 345 3.44 -1.00 23.22
N THR A 346 4.12 -2.15 23.04
CA THR A 346 5.33 -2.48 23.77
C THR A 346 6.54 -1.92 23.02
N GLU A 347 7.53 -1.34 23.74
CA GLU A 347 8.79 -0.96 23.12
C GLU A 347 9.46 -2.19 22.51
N SER A 348 9.94 -2.06 21.27
CA SER A 348 10.61 -3.16 20.59
C SER A 348 11.82 -3.60 21.42
N SER A 349 11.84 -4.84 21.90
CA SER A 349 13.00 -5.46 22.54
C SER A 349 14.22 -5.58 21.60
N SER A 350 14.06 -5.25 20.32
CA SER A 350 15.09 -5.08 19.30
C SER A 350 15.65 -3.65 19.25
N ASN A 351 15.96 -3.03 20.39
CA ASN A 351 16.83 -1.85 20.46
C ASN A 351 18.31 -2.25 20.27
N ILE A 352 18.65 -2.82 19.11
CA ILE A 352 20.02 -2.89 18.61
C ILE A 352 20.00 -2.41 17.15
N PHE A 353 19.82 -1.11 16.94
CA PHE A 353 20.23 -0.48 15.68
C PHE A 353 20.75 0.93 15.97
N SER A 354 22.07 1.00 16.21
CA SER A 354 22.88 2.04 15.57
C SER A 354 23.23 1.49 14.18
N LEU A 355 22.57 2.00 13.14
CA LEU A 355 22.96 1.76 11.75
C LEU A 355 24.37 2.32 11.52
N SER A 356 25.37 1.44 11.43
CA SER A 356 26.62 1.75 10.75
C SER A 356 26.37 1.54 9.26
N LEU A 357 26.04 2.62 8.56
CA LEU A 357 26.18 2.69 7.11
C LEU A 357 27.67 2.56 6.78
N HIS A 358 28.13 1.37 6.40
CA HIS A 358 29.35 1.22 5.62
C HIS A 358 28.94 1.02 4.17
N PHE A 359 29.09 2.09 3.39
CA PHE A 359 29.28 2.01 1.95
C PHE A 359 30.65 1.35 1.72
N ASP A 360 30.67 0.07 1.37
CA ASP A 360 31.86 -0.55 0.80
C ASP A 360 31.80 -0.39 -0.72
N GLU A 361 32.52 0.62 -1.21
CA GLU A 361 32.99 0.70 -2.60
C GLU A 361 33.99 -0.43 -2.85
N LEU A 362 33.58 -1.49 -3.54
CA LEU A 362 34.51 -2.45 -4.13
C LEU A 362 34.99 -1.94 -5.48
N ASN A 363 36.07 -1.15 -5.43
CA ASN A 363 36.88 -0.84 -6.60
C ASN A 363 37.68 -2.06 -7.06
N GLN A 364 37.77 -2.17 -8.37
CA GLN A 364 38.34 -3.27 -9.14
C GLN A 364 39.82 -3.53 -8.83
N SER A 365 40.12 -4.83 -8.83
CA SER A 365 41.40 -5.51 -9.05
C SER A 365 42.52 -4.70 -9.74
N LYS A 366 43.71 -4.69 -9.12
CA LYS A 366 45.00 -4.62 -9.83
C LYS A 366 45.65 -6.01 -9.83
N PRO A 367 46.27 -6.47 -10.94
CA PRO A 367 47.31 -7.47 -10.88
C PRO A 367 48.68 -6.81 -10.64
N SER A 368 49.53 -7.56 -9.94
CA SER A 368 50.95 -7.30 -9.71
C SER A 368 51.78 -7.23 -10.99
N THR A 369 52.75 -6.30 -11.08
CA THR A 369 54.19 -6.58 -11.33
C THR A 369 55.04 -5.30 -11.38
N SER A 370 56.12 -5.31 -10.59
CA SER A 370 57.47 -4.73 -10.79
C SER A 370 57.68 -3.39 -11.52
N GLY A 371 58.43 -2.48 -10.86
CA GLY A 371 59.54 -1.79 -11.53
C GLY A 371 59.65 -0.26 -11.34
N VAL A 372 60.64 0.13 -10.52
CA VAL A 372 61.57 1.27 -10.74
C VAL A 372 61.04 2.72 -10.64
N SER A 373 61.48 3.38 -9.56
CA SER A 373 62.04 4.75 -9.43
C SER A 373 62.01 5.70 -10.65
N VAL A 374 61.64 6.98 -10.44
CA VAL A 374 62.53 8.16 -10.62
C VAL A 374 61.78 9.48 -10.29
N VAL A 375 62.28 10.09 -9.22
CA VAL A 375 62.58 11.51 -8.93
C VAL A 375 62.27 12.61 -9.99
N ALA A 376 61.73 13.73 -9.45
CA ALA A 376 62.03 15.15 -9.71
C ALA A 376 61.08 16.08 -10.51
N GLN A 377 60.65 17.10 -9.75
CA GLN A 377 60.78 18.55 -9.99
C GLN A 377 59.71 19.31 -10.79
N GLY A 378 59.16 20.32 -10.11
CA GLY A 378 58.41 21.43 -10.71
C GLY A 378 57.73 22.35 -9.69
N LEU A 379 58.47 22.90 -8.73
CA LEU A 379 58.02 24.00 -7.84
C LEU A 379 57.86 25.32 -8.63
N LYS A 380 56.80 26.09 -8.36
CA LYS A 380 56.87 27.51 -7.92
C LYS A 380 55.49 28.14 -7.64
N ASN A 381 55.26 28.41 -6.34
CA ASN A 381 54.79 29.66 -5.69
C ASN A 381 53.46 30.30 -6.19
N LEU A 382 52.47 30.63 -5.33
CA LEU A 382 52.57 31.46 -4.11
C LEU A 382 51.56 31.06 -3.01
N GLU A 383 52.01 31.29 -1.78
CA GLU A 383 51.44 30.94 -0.47
C GLU A 383 50.31 31.90 0.00
N SER A 384 49.40 31.43 0.86
CA SER A 384 49.41 31.74 2.32
C SER A 384 48.05 31.54 3.03
N ASN A 385 48.16 31.03 4.27
CA ASN A 385 47.23 31.07 5.42
C ASN A 385 46.05 30.07 5.41
N SER A 386 46.11 28.91 6.08
CA SER A 386 46.23 28.59 7.52
C SER A 386 44.87 28.37 8.21
N ASP A 387 44.71 27.14 8.69
CA ASP A 387 43.93 26.69 9.86
C ASP A 387 42.39 26.81 9.84
N GLN A 388 41.73 25.76 9.37
CA GLN A 388 40.43 25.32 9.88
C GLN A 388 40.57 24.00 10.65
N LYS A 389 40.62 24.11 11.98
CA LYS A 389 40.06 23.10 12.88
C LYS A 389 38.65 23.59 13.23
N SER A 390 37.62 23.04 12.59
CA SER A 390 36.25 23.12 13.08
C SER A 390 35.75 21.70 13.36
N SER A 391 35.47 21.47 14.63
CA SER A 391 34.73 20.34 15.15
C SER A 391 33.38 20.22 14.45
N VAL A 392 33.21 19.19 13.63
CA VAL A 392 31.89 18.81 13.11
C VAL A 392 31.13 18.17 14.26
N SER A 393 30.26 18.95 14.91
CA SER A 393 29.19 18.38 15.74
C SER A 393 28.18 17.72 14.80
N CYS A 394 28.10 16.40 14.87
CA CYS A 394 27.12 15.61 14.14
C CYS A 394 25.70 15.97 14.61
N ASN A 395 24.95 16.71 13.80
CA ASN A 395 23.52 16.94 13.99
C ASN A 395 22.77 15.67 13.54
N THR A 396 22.46 14.80 14.50
CA THR A 396 21.61 13.62 14.33
C THR A 396 20.13 14.02 14.34
N LYS A 397 19.62 14.60 13.24
CA LYS A 397 18.17 14.77 13.01
C LYS A 397 17.83 14.69 11.52
N SER A 398 18.02 13.52 10.93
CA SER A 398 17.37 13.10 9.68
C SER A 398 16.29 12.09 10.09
N THR A 399 15.01 12.45 9.91
CA THR A 399 13.89 12.03 10.77
C THR A 399 12.81 11.29 9.99
N LEU A 400 12.84 9.95 9.97
CA LEU A 400 11.77 9.03 9.52
C LEU A 400 11.28 9.15 8.06
N ALA A 401 10.90 10.34 7.59
CA ALA A 401 10.42 10.61 6.23
C ALA A 401 11.46 10.28 5.16
N GLU A 402 12.75 10.57 5.40
CA GLU A 402 13.84 10.21 4.47
C GLU A 402 13.98 8.69 4.34
N ALA A 403 13.92 7.96 5.45
CA ALA A 403 13.95 6.50 5.44
C ALA A 403 12.73 5.90 4.73
N LEU A 404 11.53 6.47 4.92
CA LEU A 404 10.31 6.04 4.25
C LEU A 404 10.32 6.33 2.74
N ASN A 405 10.89 7.46 2.32
CA ASN A 405 11.04 7.80 0.90
C ASN A 405 12.06 6.90 0.19
N LEU A 406 13.15 6.52 0.86
CA LEU A 406 14.10 5.51 0.35
C LEU A 406 13.44 4.15 0.19
N ILE A 407 12.69 3.71 1.20
CA ILE A 407 11.88 2.48 1.17
C ILE A 407 10.96 2.51 -0.06
N ASN A 408 10.10 3.53 -0.23
CA ASN A 408 9.13 3.59 -1.34
C ASN A 408 9.75 3.57 -2.75
N THR A 409 11.01 4.00 -2.90
CA THR A 409 11.73 3.92 -4.17
C THR A 409 12.05 2.46 -4.54
N GLU A 410 12.30 1.57 -3.58
CA GLU A 410 12.57 0.14 -3.81
C GLU A 410 11.31 -0.68 -4.19
N TYR A 411 10.09 -0.20 -3.89
CA TYR A 411 8.85 -1.00 -4.05
C TYR A 411 8.01 -0.67 -5.28
N SER A 412 8.39 0.34 -6.06
CA SER A 412 7.55 0.82 -7.17
C SER A 412 7.69 0.02 -8.48
N GLU A 413 8.68 -0.88 -8.54
CA GLU A 413 8.84 -1.84 -9.62
C GLU A 413 7.86 -3.00 -9.42
N PRO A 414 6.86 -3.17 -10.30
CA PRO A 414 6.08 -4.40 -10.32
C PRO A 414 6.97 -5.53 -10.86
N MET A 415 6.72 -6.76 -10.41
CA MET A 415 7.30 -7.94 -11.03
C MET A 415 6.89 -7.98 -12.51
N ASP A 416 7.87 -7.93 -13.41
CA ASP A 416 7.67 -8.36 -14.79
C ASP A 416 7.32 -9.85 -14.75
N VAL A 417 6.03 -10.16 -14.87
CA VAL A 417 5.60 -11.50 -15.26
C VAL A 417 6.19 -11.73 -16.63
N ILE A 418 7.19 -12.62 -16.73
CA ILE A 418 7.73 -13.09 -18.01
C ILE A 418 6.60 -13.83 -18.72
N CYS A 419 5.73 -13.10 -19.42
CA CYS A 419 4.84 -13.62 -20.42
C CYS A 419 5.69 -13.92 -21.65
N VAL A 420 6.10 -15.18 -21.80
CA VAL A 420 6.69 -15.69 -23.03
C VAL A 420 5.60 -15.75 -24.09
N ASN A 421 5.38 -14.64 -24.80
CA ASN A 421 4.79 -14.67 -26.13
C ASN A 421 5.84 -14.13 -27.10
N LYS A 422 6.61 -15.05 -27.68
CA LYS A 422 7.21 -14.82 -28.99
C LYS A 422 6.06 -14.77 -29.98
N ASP A 423 5.88 -13.64 -30.64
CA ASP A 423 5.83 -13.55 -32.10
C ASP A 423 5.75 -12.08 -32.54
N ASP A 424 6.44 -11.81 -33.65
CA ASP A 424 6.81 -10.52 -34.22
C ASP A 424 5.66 -9.56 -34.55
N VAL A 425 5.88 -8.23 -34.40
CA VAL A 425 5.87 -7.25 -35.51
C VAL A 425 6.72 -6.03 -35.12
N SER A 426 7.69 -5.76 -35.96
CA SER A 426 8.60 -4.61 -35.98
C SER A 426 7.89 -3.30 -36.35
N SER A 427 8.09 -2.25 -35.54
CA SER A 427 8.06 -0.87 -36.03
C SER A 427 8.93 0.03 -35.16
N SER A 428 10.06 0.39 -35.76
CA SER A 428 11.07 1.38 -35.42
C SER A 428 10.53 2.73 -34.90
N LEU A 429 11.06 3.19 -33.76
CA LEU A 429 11.23 4.61 -33.45
C LEU A 429 12.60 4.81 -32.79
N GLU A 430 13.42 5.61 -33.46
CA GLU A 430 14.79 5.96 -33.11
C GLU A 430 14.83 6.80 -31.82
N ILE A 431 15.62 6.36 -30.83
CA ILE A 431 16.01 7.18 -29.68
C ILE A 431 17.34 7.85 -30.03
N SER A 432 17.30 9.17 -30.21
CA SER A 432 18.50 10.00 -30.24
C SER A 432 18.91 10.35 -28.82
N ASP A 433 20.00 9.73 -28.35
CA ASP A 433 20.79 10.16 -27.19
C ASP A 433 21.26 11.60 -27.37
N GLN A 434 20.76 12.56 -26.59
CA GLN A 434 21.49 13.77 -26.10
C GLN A 434 20.72 14.41 -24.93
N ASN A 435 21.22 14.26 -23.70
CA ASN A 435 21.49 15.33 -22.72
C ASN A 435 21.67 14.77 -21.30
N GLU A 436 22.93 14.52 -20.93
CA GLU A 436 23.35 14.50 -19.54
C GLU A 436 23.26 15.93 -18.97
N GLY A 437 22.21 16.21 -18.20
CA GLY A 437 22.07 17.43 -17.43
C GLY A 437 22.52 17.22 -15.99
N ASN A 438 23.70 17.73 -15.65
CA ASN A 438 24.25 17.80 -14.30
C ASN A 438 23.21 18.34 -13.28
N PHE A 439 22.85 17.52 -12.29
CA PHE A 439 22.17 17.99 -11.08
C PHE A 439 23.17 18.77 -10.22
N GLN A 440 23.12 20.10 -10.30
CA GLN A 440 23.93 20.99 -9.49
C GLN A 440 23.21 21.27 -8.16
N MET A 441 23.76 20.73 -7.08
CA MET A 441 23.30 20.94 -5.69
C MET A 441 23.48 22.42 -5.32
N SER A 442 22.38 23.18 -5.27
CA SER A 442 22.38 24.56 -4.78
C SER A 442 22.25 24.59 -3.26
N LYS A 443 23.11 25.37 -2.60
CA LYS A 443 23.12 25.63 -1.17
C LYS A 443 21.80 26.25 -0.72
N LEU A 444 21.18 25.67 0.31
CA LEU A 444 20.09 26.29 1.08
C LEU A 444 20.65 27.36 2.04
N PRO A 445 19.94 28.47 2.31
CA PRO A 445 20.33 29.46 3.31
C PRO A 445 20.12 28.94 4.73
N GLU A 446 21.11 29.16 5.60
CA GLU A 446 21.00 29.04 7.05
C GLU A 446 20.15 30.22 7.56
N ASP A 447 18.97 29.94 8.12
CA ASP A 447 18.36 30.67 9.24
C ASP A 447 16.96 30.08 9.56
N VAL A 448 16.91 29.11 10.47
CA VAL A 448 15.66 28.70 11.14
C VAL A 448 15.87 28.75 12.64
N ASN A 449 15.36 29.82 13.25
CA ASN A 449 15.25 30.00 14.68
C ASN A 449 14.18 29.05 15.23
N MET A 450 14.60 28.01 15.96
CA MET A 450 13.70 27.09 16.66
C MET A 450 13.16 27.76 17.92
N GLY A 451 11.89 28.20 17.86
CA GLY A 451 11.11 28.50 19.07
C GLY A 451 11.09 27.29 20.00
N SER A 452 11.44 27.52 21.25
CA SER A 452 11.61 26.55 22.33
C SER A 452 10.41 25.63 22.52
N SER A 453 10.65 24.33 22.38
CA SER A 453 9.75 23.27 22.81
C SER A 453 9.66 23.24 24.34
N GLN A 454 8.61 23.82 24.91
CA GLN A 454 8.14 23.43 26.24
C GLN A 454 7.58 22.00 26.14
N GLY A 455 8.07 21.11 27.00
CA GLY A 455 7.67 19.71 27.05
C GLY A 455 6.17 19.56 27.28
N PHE A 456 5.48 18.98 26.31
CA PHE A 456 4.14 18.47 26.49
C PHE A 456 4.20 17.02 26.95
N ASN A 457 3.85 16.79 28.21
CA ASN A 457 3.36 15.50 28.69
C ASN A 457 2.03 15.19 27.98
N SER A 458 2.06 14.57 26.80
CA SER A 458 0.86 13.97 26.21
C SER A 458 0.71 12.56 26.77
N GLY A 459 -0.28 12.33 27.65
CA GLY A 459 -0.65 10.97 28.05
C GLY A 459 -0.92 10.14 26.80
N THR A 460 -0.27 8.98 26.71
CA THR A 460 -0.36 8.05 25.57
C THR A 460 -1.82 7.67 25.36
N LYS A 461 -2.51 8.29 24.40
CA LYS A 461 -3.88 7.94 24.06
C LYS A 461 -3.87 6.52 23.47
N VAL A 462 -4.35 5.55 24.24
CA VAL A 462 -4.37 4.12 23.91
C VAL A 462 -5.05 3.89 22.55
N ILE A 463 -4.43 3.06 21.70
CA ILE A 463 -5.04 2.59 20.46
C ILE A 463 -6.32 1.80 20.78
N GLY A 464 -7.44 2.22 20.19
CA GLY A 464 -8.73 1.56 20.42
C GLY A 464 -8.82 0.26 19.62
N GLU A 465 -9.41 -0.77 20.21
CA GLU A 465 -9.65 -2.07 19.57
C GLU A 465 -10.46 -1.92 18.28
N GLU A 466 -11.56 -1.17 18.32
CA GLU A 466 -12.42 -0.92 17.16
C GLU A 466 -11.67 -0.30 15.97
N GLN A 467 -10.72 0.60 16.23
CA GLN A 467 -9.97 1.28 15.17
C GLN A 467 -9.05 0.31 14.42
N VAL A 468 -8.29 -0.51 15.17
CA VAL A 468 -7.44 -1.54 14.58
C VAL A 468 -8.28 -2.57 13.85
N ALA A 469 -9.44 -2.91 14.40
CA ALA A 469 -10.34 -3.86 13.79
C ALA A 469 -10.94 -3.36 12.46
N VAL A 470 -11.23 -2.05 12.32
CA VAL A 470 -11.59 -1.46 11.02
C VAL A 470 -10.44 -1.57 10.03
N PHE A 471 -9.21 -1.27 10.46
CA PHE A 471 -8.03 -1.39 9.60
C PHE A 471 -7.77 -2.83 9.13
N VAL A 472 -7.93 -3.81 10.02
CA VAL A 472 -7.86 -5.23 9.67
C VAL A 472 -8.95 -5.61 8.67
N ASP A 473 -10.18 -5.12 8.84
CA ASP A 473 -11.27 -5.39 7.91
C ASP A 473 -11.06 -4.75 6.52
N MET A 474 -10.35 -3.62 6.44
CA MET A 474 -9.94 -3.01 5.17
C MET A 474 -8.87 -3.85 4.45
N PHE A 475 -8.05 -4.58 5.20
CA PHE A 475 -6.94 -5.39 4.69
C PHE A 475 -7.10 -6.85 5.10
N TYR A 476 -8.24 -7.44 4.75
CA TYR A 476 -8.71 -8.69 5.34
C TYR A 476 -8.10 -9.93 4.68
N LEU A 477 -8.69 -10.46 3.60
CA LEU A 477 -8.23 -11.66 2.90
C LEU A 477 -8.24 -11.49 1.37
N PRO A 478 -7.63 -12.41 0.59
CA PRO A 478 -7.51 -12.25 -0.86
C PRO A 478 -8.84 -12.21 -1.62
N PHE A 479 -9.89 -12.84 -1.07
CA PHE A 479 -11.18 -13.04 -1.73
C PHE A 479 -12.35 -12.36 -1.00
N GLU A 480 -12.09 -11.69 0.12
CA GLU A 480 -13.14 -11.11 0.94
C GLU A 480 -12.63 -9.90 1.74
N HIS A 481 -13.51 -8.92 1.90
CA HIS A 481 -13.32 -7.79 2.80
C HIS A 481 -13.88 -8.14 4.17
N GLY A 482 -13.34 -7.53 5.23
CA GLY A 482 -13.91 -7.70 6.56
C GLY A 482 -15.29 -7.04 6.67
N ARG A 483 -16.07 -7.47 7.66
CA ARG A 483 -17.48 -7.06 7.83
C ARG A 483 -17.65 -5.54 7.85
N ARG A 484 -16.79 -4.81 8.57
CA ARG A 484 -16.86 -3.34 8.66
C ARG A 484 -16.45 -2.68 7.33
N GLY A 485 -15.52 -3.27 6.59
CA GLY A 485 -15.17 -2.83 5.24
C GLY A 485 -16.37 -2.93 4.30
N ILE A 486 -17.06 -4.07 4.27
CA ILE A 486 -18.28 -4.24 3.46
C ILE A 486 -19.35 -3.21 3.86
N GLN A 487 -19.58 -3.01 5.15
CA GLN A 487 -20.49 -1.99 5.65
C GLN A 487 -20.10 -0.59 5.17
N MET A 488 -18.81 -0.23 5.17
CA MET A 488 -18.36 1.07 4.68
C MET A 488 -18.65 1.28 3.19
N LEU A 489 -18.48 0.25 2.35
CA LEU A 489 -18.83 0.31 0.93
C LEU A 489 -20.34 0.51 0.75
N GLN A 490 -21.15 -0.28 1.46
CA GLN A 490 -22.61 -0.21 1.41
C GLN A 490 -23.16 1.15 1.90
N GLU A 491 -22.62 1.66 3.01
CA GLU A 491 -23.00 2.97 3.56
C GLU A 491 -22.68 4.09 2.57
N PHE A 492 -21.49 4.07 1.94
CA PHE A 492 -21.15 5.08 0.96
C PHE A 492 -22.06 5.04 -0.27
N SER A 493 -22.30 3.85 -0.85
CA SER A 493 -23.23 3.68 -1.98
C SER A 493 -24.62 4.20 -1.63
N TRP A 494 -25.14 3.86 -0.44
CA TRP A 494 -26.44 4.35 0.00
C TRP A 494 -26.49 5.87 0.16
N LEU A 495 -25.45 6.47 0.78
CA LEU A 495 -25.36 7.93 0.95
C LEU A 495 -25.30 8.64 -0.41
N TYR A 496 -24.54 8.09 -1.35
CA TYR A 496 -24.45 8.59 -2.71
C TYR A 496 -25.82 8.58 -3.40
N GLU A 497 -26.46 7.41 -3.51
CA GLU A 497 -27.76 7.22 -4.18
C GLU A 497 -28.90 8.08 -3.57
N ASN A 498 -28.82 8.40 -2.28
CA ASN A 498 -29.88 9.14 -1.58
C ASN A 498 -29.59 10.65 -1.40
N SER A 499 -28.48 11.16 -1.93
CA SER A 499 -28.06 12.56 -1.73
C SER A 499 -28.86 13.62 -2.52
N LYS A 500 -29.48 13.28 -3.66
CA LYS A 500 -30.13 14.24 -4.59
C LYS A 500 -31.52 14.76 -4.13
N LYS A 501 -32.15 14.19 -3.11
CA LYS A 501 -33.58 14.46 -2.83
C LYS A 501 -33.89 15.80 -2.12
N LYS A 502 -33.01 16.81 -2.22
CA LYS A 502 -33.18 18.10 -1.54
C LYS A 502 -33.94 19.19 -2.33
N GLU A 503 -34.20 19.06 -3.64
CA GLU A 503 -34.65 20.24 -4.42
C GLU A 503 -35.85 20.11 -5.36
N ASN A 504 -36.70 19.09 -5.31
CA ASN A 504 -37.95 19.10 -6.11
C ASN A 504 -39.19 18.73 -5.29
N SER A 505 -39.86 19.75 -4.73
CA SER A 505 -41.25 19.63 -4.26
C SER A 505 -42.03 20.92 -4.54
N ASN A 506 -42.36 21.15 -5.82
CA ASN A 506 -43.52 21.95 -6.22
C ASN A 506 -44.80 21.09 -6.32
N GLY A 507 -44.83 19.92 -5.67
CA GLY A 507 -45.99 19.04 -5.57
C GLY A 507 -46.71 19.24 -4.23
N ASN A 508 -48.01 19.57 -4.28
CA ASN A 508 -48.87 19.86 -3.13
C ASN A 508 -49.33 18.60 -2.35
N ASP A 509 -48.49 17.58 -2.22
CA ASP A 509 -48.84 16.33 -1.51
C ASP A 509 -48.15 16.30 -0.13
N GLN A 510 -48.92 16.54 0.94
CA GLN A 510 -48.44 16.54 2.33
C GLN A 510 -47.75 15.23 2.73
N GLU A 511 -48.26 14.09 2.26
CA GLU A 511 -47.72 12.75 2.55
C GLU A 511 -46.32 12.55 1.92
N PHE A 512 -46.06 13.18 0.76
CA PHE A 512 -44.76 13.13 0.09
C PHE A 512 -43.71 13.99 0.81
N GLN A 513 -44.13 15.13 1.39
CA GLN A 513 -43.26 16.02 2.15
C GLN A 513 -42.83 15.38 3.49
N GLU A 514 -43.74 14.71 4.20
CA GLU A 514 -43.41 14.00 5.45
C GLU A 514 -42.41 12.85 5.21
N ILE A 515 -42.60 12.06 4.14
CA ILE A 515 -41.65 11.00 3.74
C ILE A 515 -40.28 11.61 3.37
N GLN A 516 -40.26 12.76 2.71
CA GLN A 516 -39.04 13.44 2.29
C GLN A 516 -38.25 14.01 3.48
N GLU A 517 -38.92 14.55 4.50
CA GLU A 517 -38.30 14.97 5.75
C GLU A 517 -37.69 13.79 6.51
N LEU A 518 -38.44 12.69 6.67
CA LEU A 518 -37.96 11.46 7.33
C LEU A 518 -36.71 10.88 6.65
N VAL A 519 -36.71 10.83 5.31
CA VAL A 519 -35.55 10.36 4.52
C VAL A 519 -34.38 11.33 4.64
N SER A 520 -34.62 12.64 4.71
CA SER A 520 -33.54 13.63 4.92
C SER A 520 -32.91 13.50 6.30
N ASP A 521 -33.70 13.27 7.34
CA ASP A 521 -33.20 13.08 8.69
C ASP A 521 -32.41 11.78 8.83
N GLU A 522 -32.90 10.70 8.22
CA GLU A 522 -32.17 9.43 8.16
C GLU A 522 -30.85 9.56 7.39
N TRP A 523 -30.84 10.30 6.28
CA TRP A 523 -29.60 10.58 5.54
C TRP A 523 -28.58 11.33 6.39
N ARG A 524 -29.01 12.37 7.12
CA ARG A 524 -28.13 13.14 8.02
C ARG A 524 -27.58 12.28 9.14
N ARG A 525 -28.41 11.41 9.73
CA ARG A 525 -28.01 10.48 10.79
C ARG A 525 -26.94 9.50 10.29
N ARG A 526 -27.22 8.79 9.19
CA ARG A 526 -26.25 7.85 8.58
C ARG A 526 -24.98 8.55 8.12
N CYS A 527 -25.10 9.75 7.56
CA CYS A 527 -23.94 10.57 7.19
C CYS A 527 -23.06 10.91 8.41
N ALA A 528 -23.66 11.30 9.54
CA ALA A 528 -22.91 11.61 10.75
C ALA A 528 -22.21 10.38 11.33
N ASP A 529 -22.90 9.23 11.36
CA ASP A 529 -22.34 7.96 11.80
C ASP A 529 -21.19 7.50 10.89
N PHE A 530 -21.36 7.62 9.57
CA PHE A 530 -20.33 7.26 8.59
C PHE A 530 -19.09 8.16 8.71
N VAL A 531 -19.26 9.48 8.78
CA VAL A 531 -18.16 10.43 8.97
C VAL A 531 -17.39 10.14 10.27
N LYS A 532 -18.06 9.69 11.34
CA LYS A 532 -17.39 9.26 12.57
C LYS A 532 -16.44 8.09 12.31
N VAL A 533 -16.89 7.06 11.58
CA VAL A 533 -16.06 5.89 11.20
C VAL A 533 -14.85 6.34 10.37
N LEU A 534 -15.04 7.21 9.37
CA LEU A 534 -13.94 7.74 8.55
C LEU A 534 -12.89 8.47 9.39
N ARG A 535 -13.34 9.32 10.32
CA ARG A 535 -12.45 10.03 11.24
C ARG A 535 -11.70 9.11 12.19
N ASP A 536 -12.33 8.02 12.63
CA ASP A 536 -11.67 7.03 13.48
C ASP A 536 -10.52 6.33 12.75
N VAL A 537 -10.68 6.01 11.46
CA VAL A 537 -9.59 5.48 10.60
C VAL A 537 -8.48 6.52 10.42
N MET A 538 -8.82 7.79 10.18
CA MET A 538 -7.79 8.83 10.06
C MET A 538 -7.03 9.07 11.37
N ARG A 539 -7.68 8.98 12.53
CA ARG A 539 -7.00 9.07 13.83
C ARG A 539 -6.10 7.87 14.08
N LEU A 540 -6.44 6.69 13.57
CA LEU A 540 -5.57 5.52 13.64
C LEU A 540 -4.22 5.77 12.97
N TYR A 541 -4.18 6.49 11.86
CA TYR A 541 -2.93 6.89 11.20
C TYR A 541 -1.98 7.66 12.13
N GLN A 542 -2.45 8.64 12.93
CA GLN A 542 -1.55 9.27 13.91
C GLN A 542 -1.08 8.27 14.94
N ARG A 543 -2.01 7.48 15.46
CA ARG A 543 -1.69 6.61 16.58
C ARG A 543 -0.62 5.59 16.18
N ILE A 544 -0.73 5.02 14.99
CA ILE A 544 0.26 4.09 14.46
C ILE A 544 1.59 4.79 14.21
N THR A 545 1.62 5.96 13.58
CA THR A 545 2.89 6.69 13.32
C THR A 545 3.67 7.06 14.61
N HIS A 546 2.98 7.12 15.75
CA HIS A 546 3.57 7.42 17.07
C HIS A 546 3.78 6.20 17.96
N LEU A 547 3.54 4.97 17.46
CA LEU A 547 3.76 3.76 18.25
C LEU A 547 5.24 3.59 18.65
N PRO A 548 5.50 3.02 19.84
CA PRO A 548 6.86 2.75 20.30
C PRO A 548 7.54 1.65 19.48
N ASN A 549 6.80 0.66 18.98
CA ASN A 549 7.35 -0.37 18.10
C ASN A 549 7.58 0.18 16.69
N ARG A 550 8.77 0.76 16.45
CA ARG A 550 9.12 1.36 15.15
C ARG A 550 9.15 0.36 14.01
N SER A 551 9.57 -0.88 14.25
CA SER A 551 9.58 -1.95 13.24
C SER A 551 8.18 -2.11 12.59
N ALA A 552 7.15 -2.26 13.42
CA ALA A 552 5.78 -2.38 12.95
C ALA A 552 5.29 -1.12 12.23
N VAL A 553 5.67 0.07 12.69
CA VAL A 553 5.31 1.33 12.00
C VAL A 553 5.89 1.35 10.60
N HIS A 554 7.18 1.07 10.44
CA HIS A 554 7.84 1.12 9.14
C HIS A 554 7.23 0.15 8.13
N GLU A 555 6.89 -1.06 8.55
CA GLU A 555 6.35 -2.07 7.64
C GLU A 555 4.85 -1.87 7.31
N LEU A 556 4.08 -1.25 8.21
CA LEU A 556 2.64 -1.00 7.99
C LEU A 556 2.34 0.39 7.38
N PHE A 557 3.31 1.32 7.40
CA PHE A 557 3.10 2.73 7.08
C PHE A 557 2.41 2.95 5.73
N GLN A 558 2.90 2.31 4.67
CA GLN A 558 2.38 2.50 3.31
C GLN A 558 0.88 2.16 3.22
N TYR A 559 0.46 1.02 3.77
CA TYR A 559 -0.93 0.60 3.75
C TYR A 559 -1.85 1.57 4.50
N ILE A 560 -1.40 2.06 5.66
CA ILE A 560 -2.17 3.03 6.47
C ILE A 560 -2.20 4.39 5.78
N TYR A 561 -1.12 4.78 5.12
CA TYR A 561 -1.03 6.04 4.37
C TYR A 561 -1.99 6.06 3.17
N ASP A 562 -2.03 4.99 2.40
CA ASP A 562 -2.94 4.83 1.25
C ASP A 562 -4.40 4.80 1.71
N ALA A 563 -4.68 4.06 2.79
CA ALA A 563 -5.99 4.03 3.45
C ALA A 563 -6.42 5.44 3.89
N GLN A 564 -5.57 6.15 4.62
CA GLN A 564 -5.83 7.52 5.06
C GLN A 564 -6.12 8.45 3.87
N GLY A 565 -5.40 8.26 2.76
CA GLY A 565 -5.60 9.06 1.56
C GLY A 565 -6.98 8.92 0.95
N ILE A 566 -7.42 7.70 0.69
CA ILE A 566 -8.73 7.47 0.07
C ILE A 566 -9.86 7.85 1.03
N ILE A 567 -9.72 7.55 2.32
CA ILE A 567 -10.72 7.91 3.35
C ILE A 567 -10.86 9.43 3.50
N SER A 568 -9.76 10.19 3.37
CA SER A 568 -9.83 11.66 3.40
C SER A 568 -10.61 12.26 2.22
N LEU A 569 -10.49 11.65 1.03
CA LEU A 569 -11.30 12.03 -0.14
C LEU A 569 -12.77 11.72 0.09
N LEU A 570 -13.05 10.54 0.66
CA LEU A 570 -14.41 10.09 0.93
C LEU A 570 -15.13 11.00 1.93
N GLU A 571 -14.48 11.40 3.03
CA GLU A 571 -15.08 12.32 3.99
C GLU A 571 -15.39 13.67 3.33
N ALA A 572 -14.43 14.23 2.58
CA ALA A 572 -14.60 15.50 1.90
C ALA A 572 -15.82 15.47 0.96
N LEU A 573 -15.98 14.38 0.21
CA LEU A 573 -17.12 14.18 -0.68
C LEU A 573 -18.42 14.06 0.11
N VAL A 574 -18.50 13.21 1.12
CA VAL A 574 -19.72 13.03 1.93
C VAL A 574 -20.18 14.34 2.55
N LEU A 575 -19.26 15.14 3.08
CA LEU A 575 -19.57 16.47 3.61
C LEU A 575 -20.02 17.45 2.52
N TRP A 576 -19.45 17.36 1.32
CA TRP A 576 -19.90 18.13 0.16
C TRP A 576 -21.32 17.73 -0.29
N MET A 577 -21.62 16.43 -0.31
CA MET A 577 -22.97 15.90 -0.59
C MET A 577 -23.98 16.41 0.45
N ALA A 578 -23.60 16.45 1.72
CA ALA A 578 -24.45 16.97 2.80
C ALA A 578 -24.85 18.45 2.59
N GLY A 579 -23.97 19.23 1.93
CA GLY A 579 -24.20 20.59 1.49
C GLY A 579 -25.25 20.77 0.39
N GLY A 580 -25.74 19.68 -0.21
CA GLY A 580 -26.78 19.72 -1.26
C GLY A 580 -26.24 20.08 -2.64
N HIS A 581 -25.01 19.69 -2.95
CA HIS A 581 -24.28 20.14 -4.15
C HIS A 581 -24.40 19.20 -5.37
N PHE A 582 -25.50 18.44 -5.49
CA PHE A 582 -25.78 17.57 -6.65
C PHE A 582 -26.81 18.17 -7.61
N ASN A 583 -26.43 18.30 -8.87
CA ASN A 583 -27.30 18.78 -9.95
C ASN A 583 -27.86 17.64 -10.83
N VAL A 584 -27.08 16.58 -11.06
CA VAL A 584 -27.40 15.47 -12.00
C VAL A 584 -27.90 14.24 -11.26
N ALA A 585 -28.73 13.41 -11.92
CA ALA A 585 -29.23 12.15 -11.35
C ALA A 585 -28.05 11.16 -11.22
N HIS A 586 -28.13 10.28 -10.22
CA HIS A 586 -27.05 9.34 -9.95
C HIS A 586 -26.83 8.40 -11.14
N VAL A 587 -25.56 8.13 -11.40
CA VAL A 587 -25.20 7.00 -12.28
C VAL A 587 -25.29 5.77 -11.39
N ASP A 588 -26.06 4.76 -11.82
CA ASP A 588 -26.07 3.47 -11.14
C ASP A 588 -24.63 2.94 -11.15
N PHE A 589 -24.00 2.87 -9.98
CA PHE A 589 -22.81 2.06 -9.86
C PHE A 589 -23.27 0.62 -9.99
N ASP A 590 -22.77 -0.10 -11.00
CA ASP A 590 -22.82 -1.56 -10.95
C ASP A 590 -22.08 -1.95 -9.66
N CYS A 591 -22.86 -2.24 -8.61
CA CYS A 591 -22.34 -2.56 -7.30
C CYS A 591 -21.53 -3.85 -7.44
N PHE A 592 -20.21 -3.70 -7.57
CA PHE A 592 -19.25 -4.80 -7.71
C PHE A 592 -19.22 -5.70 -6.47
N CYS A 593 -19.97 -5.37 -5.41
CA CYS A 593 -20.23 -6.21 -4.24
C CYS A 593 -21.14 -7.42 -4.57
N ARG A 594 -21.05 -8.01 -5.76
CA ARG A 594 -21.71 -9.29 -6.04
C ARG A 594 -20.90 -10.41 -5.38
N ASN A 595 -21.58 -11.15 -4.51
CA ASN A 595 -21.01 -12.19 -3.63
C ASN A 595 -20.42 -13.42 -4.36
N ASP A 596 -20.55 -13.51 -5.68
CA ASP A 596 -20.03 -14.62 -6.47
C ASP A 596 -18.72 -14.23 -7.14
N PHE A 597 -17.64 -14.16 -6.35
CA PHE A 597 -16.31 -14.11 -6.94
C PHE A 597 -16.08 -15.39 -7.75
N PRO A 598 -15.69 -15.27 -9.02
CA PRO A 598 -15.34 -16.44 -9.81
C PRO A 598 -14.18 -17.17 -9.12
N ASP A 599 -14.17 -18.49 -9.21
CA ASP A 599 -13.03 -19.28 -8.73
C ASP A 599 -11.84 -19.04 -9.69
N VAL A 600 -11.02 -18.05 -9.36
CA VAL A 600 -9.85 -17.58 -10.13
C VAL A 600 -8.73 -17.16 -9.19
N GLU A 601 -7.52 -16.97 -9.71
CA GLU A 601 -6.38 -16.52 -8.89
C GLU A 601 -6.55 -15.05 -8.47
N PRO A 602 -6.13 -14.63 -7.25
CA PRO A 602 -6.39 -13.30 -6.73
C PRO A 602 -5.86 -12.15 -7.57
N TRP A 603 -4.71 -12.32 -8.24
CA TRP A 603 -4.13 -11.28 -9.11
C TRP A 603 -4.93 -11.06 -10.41
N THR A 604 -5.83 -11.99 -10.76
CA THR A 604 -6.78 -11.80 -11.86
C THR A 604 -7.97 -10.93 -11.43
N LEU A 605 -8.23 -10.85 -10.12
CA LEU A 605 -9.19 -9.92 -9.55
C LEU A 605 -8.48 -8.56 -9.45
N SER A 606 -8.93 -7.58 -10.24
CA SER A 606 -8.57 -6.19 -9.98
C SER A 606 -9.25 -5.78 -8.66
N GLY A 607 -8.58 -5.91 -7.51
CA GLY A 607 -9.34 -5.80 -6.26
C GLY A 607 -8.56 -5.84 -4.96
N GLY A 608 -9.16 -5.15 -4.01
CA GLY A 608 -8.72 -4.85 -2.65
C GLY A 608 -9.63 -3.73 -2.14
N PHE A 609 -9.87 -3.63 -0.83
CA PHE A 609 -10.87 -2.70 -0.29
C PHE A 609 -10.69 -1.26 -0.81
N LEU A 610 -9.44 -0.79 -0.84
CA LEU A 610 -9.10 0.55 -1.32
C LEU A 610 -9.39 0.73 -2.80
N THR A 611 -9.09 -0.27 -3.64
CA THR A 611 -9.39 -0.25 -5.07
C THR A 611 -10.90 -0.30 -5.33
N ASP A 612 -11.63 -1.11 -4.57
CA ASP A 612 -13.09 -1.20 -4.68
C ASP A 612 -13.76 0.09 -4.19
N LEU A 613 -13.25 0.70 -3.13
CA LEU A 613 -13.68 2.02 -2.68
C LEU A 613 -13.35 3.10 -3.74
N GLN A 614 -12.19 3.03 -4.38
CA GLN A 614 -11.85 3.94 -5.49
C GLN A 614 -12.79 3.78 -6.68
N LYS A 615 -13.20 2.57 -7.05
CA LYS A 615 -14.19 2.34 -8.12
C LYS A 615 -15.53 3.02 -7.82
N LEU A 616 -15.91 3.16 -6.54
CA LEU A 616 -17.09 3.93 -6.14
C LEU A 616 -16.89 5.44 -6.26
N LEU A 617 -15.66 5.93 -6.42
CA LEU A 617 -15.35 7.36 -6.51
C LEU A 617 -15.34 7.90 -7.95
N TYR A 618 -15.20 7.05 -8.98
CA TYR A 618 -15.16 7.49 -10.37
C TYR A 618 -16.26 6.85 -11.21
N SER A 619 -16.95 7.68 -11.99
CA SER A 619 -18.07 7.26 -12.85
C SER A 619 -17.63 6.75 -14.23
N ASN A 620 -16.38 6.96 -14.62
CA ASN A 620 -15.86 6.66 -15.96
C ASN A 620 -14.40 6.16 -15.91
N ASN A 621 -14.03 5.31 -16.87
CA ASN A 621 -12.71 4.69 -16.99
C ASN A 621 -11.59 5.71 -17.20
N LYS A 622 -11.84 6.81 -17.94
CA LYS A 622 -10.82 7.85 -18.16
C LYS A 622 -10.38 8.51 -16.85
N MET A 623 -11.29 8.64 -15.90
CA MET A 623 -10.97 9.21 -14.60
C MET A 623 -10.09 8.29 -13.75
N ALA A 624 -10.13 6.97 -13.99
CA ALA A 624 -9.26 6.01 -13.31
C ALA A 624 -7.77 6.32 -13.58
N ASP A 625 -7.43 6.91 -14.72
CA ASP A 625 -6.05 7.29 -15.07
C ASP A 625 -5.44 8.23 -14.01
N LEU A 626 -6.21 9.15 -13.43
CA LEU A 626 -5.75 10.07 -12.38
C LEU A 626 -5.42 9.35 -11.05
N PHE A 627 -6.09 8.24 -10.78
CA PHE A 627 -5.85 7.41 -9.58
C PHE A 627 -4.73 6.41 -9.80
N LEU A 628 -4.72 5.77 -10.97
CA LEU A 628 -3.84 4.67 -11.33
C LEU A 628 -2.45 5.12 -11.78
N LEU A 629 -2.28 6.40 -12.14
CA LEU A 629 -0.96 6.94 -12.48
C LEU A 629 0.03 6.68 -11.34
N LYS A 630 1.13 5.99 -11.66
CA LYS A 630 2.24 5.79 -10.74
C LYS A 630 3.01 7.10 -10.60
N THR A 631 2.63 7.89 -9.62
CA THR A 631 3.30 9.16 -9.32
C THR A 631 4.22 9.00 -8.12
N MET A 632 5.51 9.26 -8.31
CA MET A 632 6.47 9.41 -7.20
C MET A 632 6.33 10.79 -6.59
N LEU A 633 5.49 10.89 -5.55
CA LEU A 633 5.42 12.09 -4.71
C LEU A 633 6.15 11.83 -3.39
N PRO A 634 6.90 12.80 -2.85
CA PRO A 634 7.52 12.65 -1.55
C PRO A 634 6.44 12.43 -0.49
N PHE A 635 6.64 11.46 0.41
CA PHE A 635 5.74 11.30 1.53
C PHE A 635 5.81 12.52 2.43
N SER A 636 4.64 13.07 2.73
CA SER A 636 4.46 14.07 3.77
C SER A 636 3.93 13.40 5.03
N MET A 637 4.63 13.62 6.15
CA MET A 637 4.17 13.23 7.47
C MET A 637 3.19 14.25 8.06
N ASN A 638 2.94 15.36 7.36
CA ASN A 638 2.02 16.39 7.82
C ASN A 638 0.60 15.84 7.73
N TRP A 639 -0.10 15.95 8.86
CA TRP A 639 -1.49 15.54 8.91
C TRP A 639 -2.39 16.70 8.50
N TYR A 640 -3.27 16.42 7.54
CA TYR A 640 -4.25 17.37 7.06
C TYR A 640 -5.64 16.76 6.96
N THR A 641 -6.64 17.64 7.00
CA THR A 641 -8.05 17.33 6.72
C THR A 641 -8.45 18.02 5.42
N ILE A 642 -9.03 17.26 4.48
CA ILE A 642 -9.72 17.83 3.32
C ILE A 642 -11.20 17.95 3.65
N ARG A 643 -11.78 19.13 3.41
CA ARG A 643 -13.22 19.35 3.60
C ARG A 643 -13.76 20.45 2.68
N PRO A 644 -15.08 20.56 2.52
CA PRO A 644 -15.68 21.71 1.84
C PRO A 644 -15.28 23.03 2.52
N TYR A 645 -15.12 24.07 1.70
CA TYR A 645 -14.86 25.43 2.18
C TYR A 645 -16.05 25.96 3.00
N THR A 646 -15.75 26.70 4.07
CA THR A 646 -16.69 27.42 4.92
C THR A 646 -16.31 28.91 5.01
N ASN A 647 -17.27 29.80 5.29
CA ASN A 647 -16.98 31.24 5.37
C ASN A 647 -16.01 31.59 6.51
N ASN A 648 -15.85 30.72 7.51
CA ASN A 648 -14.88 30.89 8.60
C ASN A 648 -13.42 30.75 8.11
N ASP A 649 -13.20 30.08 6.97
CA ASP A 649 -11.87 29.85 6.42
C ASP A 649 -11.21 31.12 5.88
N LEU A 650 -12.01 32.16 5.62
CA LEU A 650 -11.53 33.45 5.11
C LEU A 650 -10.39 34.02 5.96
N HIS A 651 -10.48 33.90 7.29
CA HIS A 651 -9.48 34.39 8.22
C HIS A 651 -8.25 33.48 8.35
N SER A 652 -8.36 32.20 7.97
CA SER A 652 -7.29 31.20 8.09
C SER A 652 -6.49 30.99 6.81
N ILE A 653 -7.02 31.44 5.67
CA ILE A 653 -6.36 31.36 4.36
C ILE A 653 -5.13 32.26 4.29
N ASP A 654 -5.04 33.30 5.13
CA ASP A 654 -3.99 34.34 5.26
C ASP A 654 -2.53 33.83 5.19
N CYS A 655 -2.28 32.56 5.54
CA CYS A 655 -0.93 31.97 5.53
C CYS A 655 -0.57 31.19 4.26
N VAL A 656 -1.55 30.76 3.45
CA VAL A 656 -1.31 30.24 2.08
C VAL A 656 -0.84 31.36 1.16
N LEU A 657 -1.22 32.60 1.50
CA LEU A 657 -1.17 33.78 0.65
C LEU A 657 0.21 34.42 0.51
N LYS A 658 1.14 34.15 1.43
CA LYS A 658 2.40 34.92 1.52
C LYS A 658 3.46 34.57 0.47
N MET A 659 3.22 33.60 -0.41
CA MET A 659 4.27 33.03 -1.29
C MET A 659 3.93 33.02 -2.79
N ASP A 660 2.65 33.04 -3.20
CA ASP A 660 2.26 32.88 -4.63
C ASP A 660 2.24 34.21 -5.42
N ASP A 661 1.99 35.34 -4.73
CA ASP A 661 2.03 36.71 -5.30
C ASP A 661 2.99 37.58 -4.45
N ASN A 662 4.31 37.41 -4.63
CA ASN A 662 5.34 38.23 -3.95
C ASN A 662 5.17 39.73 -4.19
N ASP A 663 4.57 40.10 -5.34
CA ASP A 663 4.41 41.48 -5.76
C ASP A 663 3.41 42.24 -4.85
N VAL A 664 2.29 41.61 -4.43
CA VAL A 664 1.25 42.25 -3.59
C VAL A 664 1.70 42.34 -2.13
N TYR A 665 2.47 41.37 -1.64
CA TYR A 665 2.96 41.35 -0.27
C TYR A 665 4.14 42.31 -0.03
N SER A 666 4.82 42.76 -1.09
CA SER A 666 5.91 43.75 -1.01
C SER A 666 5.44 45.19 -0.67
N MET A 667 4.14 45.45 -0.67
CA MET A 667 3.57 46.79 -0.44
C MET A 667 3.25 47.08 1.04
N ASP A 668 3.42 48.34 1.47
CA ASP A 668 3.06 48.87 2.80
C ASP A 668 1.53 49.09 2.96
N ILE A 669 0.70 48.07 2.70
CA ILE A 669 -0.77 48.10 2.84
C ILE A 669 -1.21 47.17 3.99
N SER A 670 -2.29 47.56 4.67
CA SER A 670 -2.96 46.78 5.73
C SER A 670 -3.26 45.35 5.27
N ASP A 671 -2.90 44.34 6.09
CA ASP A 671 -3.11 42.92 5.78
C ASP A 671 -4.59 42.57 5.48
N GLU A 672 -5.53 43.26 6.12
CA GLU A 672 -6.98 43.12 5.86
C GLU A 672 -7.35 43.36 4.38
N VAL A 673 -6.73 44.36 3.72
CA VAL A 673 -7.04 44.74 2.33
C VAL A 673 -6.41 43.74 1.35
N LYS A 674 -5.19 43.27 1.66
CA LYS A 674 -4.51 42.22 0.89
C LYS A 674 -5.35 40.92 0.89
N ASN A 675 -5.90 40.57 2.06
CA ASN A 675 -6.76 39.40 2.22
C ASN A 675 -8.08 39.52 1.47
N GLU A 676 -8.70 40.69 1.53
CA GLU A 676 -9.94 40.95 0.80
C GLU A 676 -9.72 40.89 -0.72
N TYR A 677 -8.62 41.47 -1.21
CA TYR A 677 -8.23 41.44 -2.63
C TYR A 677 -8.02 40.01 -3.13
N PHE A 678 -7.25 39.20 -2.39
CA PHE A 678 -6.99 37.81 -2.75
C PHE A 678 -8.29 36.99 -2.79
N PHE A 679 -9.11 37.11 -1.74
CA PHE A 679 -10.39 36.43 -1.69
C PHE A 679 -11.25 36.83 -2.88
N ASP A 680 -11.29 38.11 -3.21
CA ASP A 680 -12.01 38.62 -4.36
C ASP A 680 -11.46 38.08 -5.68
N ARG A 681 -10.14 37.94 -5.85
CA ARG A 681 -9.53 37.44 -7.07
C ARG A 681 -9.78 35.95 -7.30
N TYR A 682 -9.51 35.13 -6.29
CA TYR A 682 -9.36 33.68 -6.50
C TYR A 682 -10.51 32.83 -5.96
N ILE A 683 -11.30 33.33 -5.01
CA ILE A 683 -12.29 32.49 -4.28
C ILE A 683 -13.72 33.02 -4.45
N ASN A 684 -13.94 34.33 -4.31
CA ASN A 684 -15.27 34.94 -4.26
C ASN A 684 -16.10 34.66 -5.51
N ALA A 685 -15.47 34.70 -6.69
CA ALA A 685 -16.14 34.41 -7.94
C ALA A 685 -16.70 32.97 -7.97
N TYR A 686 -15.89 31.98 -7.57
CA TYR A 686 -16.33 30.59 -7.48
C TYR A 686 -17.45 30.41 -6.46
N ILE A 687 -17.34 31.00 -5.27
CA ILE A 687 -18.39 30.91 -4.25
C ILE A 687 -19.72 31.48 -4.75
N LYS A 688 -19.69 32.60 -5.49
CA LYS A 688 -20.91 33.28 -5.96
C LYS A 688 -21.53 32.63 -7.21
N PHE A 689 -20.71 32.13 -8.12
CA PHE A 689 -21.16 31.78 -9.47
C PHE A 689 -21.00 30.31 -9.84
N ALA A 690 -20.12 29.54 -9.18
CA ALA A 690 -20.00 28.12 -9.44
C ALA A 690 -21.18 27.38 -8.81
N THR A 691 -22.07 26.84 -9.66
CA THR A 691 -23.21 26.02 -9.24
C THR A 691 -23.05 24.62 -9.86
N PRO A 692 -22.98 23.54 -9.07
CA PRO A 692 -23.01 23.55 -7.61
C PRO A 692 -21.67 24.07 -7.05
N ARG A 693 -21.66 24.44 -5.77
CA ARG A 693 -20.45 24.97 -5.14
C ARG A 693 -19.42 23.85 -4.99
N THR A 694 -18.32 23.96 -5.73
CA THR A 694 -17.22 22.99 -5.71
C THR A 694 -15.95 23.67 -5.22
N CYS A 695 -15.87 23.91 -3.92
CA CYS A 695 -14.71 24.52 -3.27
C CYS A 695 -14.28 23.66 -2.07
N PHE A 696 -13.04 23.19 -2.06
CA PHE A 696 -12.45 22.40 -0.99
C PHE A 696 -11.21 23.07 -0.43
N VAL A 697 -10.96 22.86 0.85
CA VAL A 697 -9.76 23.32 1.55
C VAL A 697 -9.05 22.12 2.17
N ALA A 698 -7.71 22.18 2.17
CA ALA A 698 -6.89 21.33 3.01
C ALA A 698 -6.39 22.14 4.20
N ALA A 699 -6.68 21.67 5.41
CA ALA A 699 -6.20 22.28 6.64
C ALA A 699 -5.23 21.34 7.35
N GLU A 700 -4.06 21.86 7.71
CA GLU A 700 -3.08 21.20 8.58
C GLU A 700 -3.66 21.08 9.98
N ASN A 701 -3.57 19.89 10.56
CA ASN A 701 -4.14 19.57 11.86
C ASN A 701 -3.10 19.76 12.98
N ASP A 702 -3.58 20.10 14.18
CA ASP A 702 -2.77 20.02 15.39
C ASP A 702 -2.55 18.56 15.83
N GLY A 703 -1.77 18.35 16.91
CA GLY A 703 -1.49 17.02 17.45
C GLY A 703 -2.72 16.28 18.00
N ASP A 704 -3.85 16.97 18.20
CA ASP A 704 -5.12 16.40 18.65
C ASP A 704 -6.12 16.16 17.50
N GLY A 705 -5.84 16.69 16.30
CA GLY A 705 -6.65 16.53 15.11
C GLY A 705 -7.59 17.62 14.74
N ASN A 706 -7.45 18.76 15.39
CA ASN A 706 -8.24 19.91 15.04
C ASN A 706 -7.53 20.66 13.90
N PRO A 707 -8.28 21.07 12.86
CA PRO A 707 -7.71 21.86 11.78
C PRO A 707 -7.21 23.20 12.35
N ARG A 708 -5.92 23.45 12.20
CA ARG A 708 -5.23 24.64 12.73
C ARG A 708 -5.09 25.73 11.69
N GLN A 709 -4.65 25.36 10.48
CA GLN A 709 -4.31 26.33 9.44
C GLN A 709 -4.61 25.76 8.06
N VAL A 710 -5.22 26.57 7.18
CA VAL A 710 -5.44 26.20 5.78
C VAL A 710 -4.09 26.27 5.05
N ILE A 711 -3.76 25.21 4.29
CA ILE A 711 -2.50 25.09 3.54
C ILE A 711 -2.73 25.09 2.02
N ALA A 712 -3.93 24.72 1.58
CA ALA A 712 -4.29 24.74 0.18
C ALA A 712 -5.82 24.88 -0.01
N VAL A 713 -6.22 25.45 -1.14
CA VAL A 713 -7.61 25.61 -1.56
C VAL A 713 -7.75 25.27 -3.03
N VAL A 714 -8.82 24.55 -3.38
CA VAL A 714 -9.20 24.26 -4.76
C VAL A 714 -10.63 24.72 -4.98
N CYS A 715 -10.86 25.42 -6.08
CA CYS A 715 -12.18 25.85 -6.52
C CYS A 715 -12.42 25.37 -7.95
N ALA A 716 -13.65 24.98 -8.24
CA ALA A 716 -14.03 24.52 -9.56
C ALA A 716 -15.38 25.08 -9.99
N ALA A 717 -15.50 25.38 -11.28
CA ALA A 717 -16.73 25.78 -11.93
C ALA A 717 -17.15 24.68 -12.93
N LEU A 718 -18.39 24.20 -12.78
CA LEU A 718 -18.95 23.15 -13.65
C LEU A 718 -19.17 23.63 -15.09
N ASN A 719 -19.55 24.90 -15.27
CA ASN A 719 -19.74 25.52 -16.57
C ASN A 719 -18.81 26.73 -16.68
N ALA A 720 -17.61 26.50 -17.21
CA ALA A 720 -16.56 27.51 -17.33
C ALA A 720 -16.98 28.69 -18.22
N LYS A 721 -17.79 28.46 -19.26
CA LYS A 721 -18.29 29.50 -20.16
C LYS A 721 -19.21 30.49 -19.43
N GLN A 722 -20.25 29.97 -18.76
CA GLN A 722 -21.18 30.80 -17.99
C GLN A 722 -20.49 31.46 -16.79
N PHE A 723 -19.53 30.75 -16.17
CA PHE A 723 -18.72 31.30 -15.10
C PHE A 723 -17.90 32.51 -15.58
N ALA A 724 -17.23 32.37 -16.72
CA ALA A 724 -16.43 33.44 -17.33
C ALA A 724 -17.26 34.68 -17.71
N GLU A 725 -18.50 34.50 -18.18
CA GLU A 725 -19.43 35.60 -18.43
C GLU A 725 -19.76 36.37 -17.14
N LYS A 726 -20.13 35.67 -16.06
CA LYS A 726 -20.48 36.29 -14.78
C LYS A 726 -19.29 36.93 -14.06
N VAL A 727 -18.10 36.35 -14.18
CA VAL A 727 -16.87 36.91 -13.58
C VAL A 727 -16.52 38.24 -14.23
N ARG A 728 -16.67 38.37 -15.56
CA ARG A 728 -16.44 39.63 -16.27
C ARG A 728 -17.34 40.75 -15.77
N GLU A 729 -18.62 40.47 -15.52
CA GLU A 729 -19.55 41.43 -14.92
C GLU A 729 -19.13 41.86 -13.50
N LEU A 730 -18.66 40.91 -12.69
CA LEU A 730 -18.20 41.16 -11.32
C LEU A 730 -16.90 42.00 -11.28
N ASN A 731 -15.96 41.75 -12.21
CA ASN A 731 -14.69 42.45 -12.27
C ASN A 731 -14.89 43.96 -12.49
N ILE A 732 -15.83 44.35 -13.36
CA ILE A 732 -16.21 45.75 -13.58
C ILE A 732 -16.59 46.43 -12.25
N SER A 733 -17.37 45.76 -11.40
CA SER A 733 -17.76 46.28 -10.09
C SER A 733 -16.59 46.35 -9.09
N LYS A 734 -15.60 45.44 -9.19
CA LYS A 734 -14.46 45.38 -8.28
C LYS A 734 -13.37 46.39 -8.61
N THR A 735 -13.12 46.65 -9.90
CA THR A 735 -12.22 47.74 -10.31
C THR A 735 -12.67 49.05 -9.64
N CYS A 736 -13.98 49.31 -9.56
CA CYS A 736 -14.52 50.45 -8.82
C CYS A 736 -14.28 50.39 -7.29
N LYS A 737 -14.35 49.21 -6.66
CA LYS A 737 -14.14 49.03 -5.21
C LYS A 737 -12.71 49.38 -4.77
N TYR A 738 -11.71 48.97 -5.55
CA TYR A 738 -10.29 49.13 -5.19
C TYR A 738 -9.64 50.41 -5.75
N HIS A 739 -10.25 51.06 -6.76
CA HIS A 739 -9.77 52.33 -7.30
C HIS A 739 -9.71 53.49 -6.27
N PHE A 740 -10.50 53.41 -5.18
CA PHE A 740 -10.57 54.47 -4.16
C PHE A 740 -9.69 54.24 -2.92
N PHE A 741 -8.96 53.13 -2.83
CA PHE A 741 -8.14 52.78 -1.67
C PHE A 741 -6.88 53.64 -1.37
N PRO A 742 -6.27 54.42 -2.29
CA PRO A 742 -5.05 55.17 -1.97
C PRO A 742 -5.22 56.25 -0.87
N LYS A 743 -6.45 56.63 -0.53
CA LYS A 743 -6.73 57.78 0.35
C LYS A 743 -6.91 57.42 1.83
N GLY A 744 -6.81 56.14 2.20
CA GLY A 744 -7.28 55.63 3.48
C GLY A 744 -6.23 55.02 4.41
N LYS A 745 -5.19 55.75 4.82
CA LYS A 745 -4.52 55.66 6.15
C LYS A 745 -3.32 56.64 6.21
N LYS A 746 -3.60 57.90 6.55
CA LYS A 746 -2.59 58.81 7.11
C LYS A 746 -2.36 58.38 8.56
N ASN A 747 -1.44 57.46 8.83
CA ASN A 747 -0.75 57.32 10.13
C ASN A 747 0.07 56.02 10.19
N SER A 748 1.33 56.07 9.75
CA SER A 748 2.41 55.27 10.32
C SER A 748 3.76 55.89 9.95
N GLN A 749 4.60 56.10 10.95
CA GLN A 749 5.85 56.87 10.92
C GLN A 749 7.03 56.17 10.24
N PHE A 750 6.78 55.23 9.34
CA PHE A 750 7.80 54.51 8.59
C PHE A 750 7.27 54.29 7.18
N VAL A 751 7.60 55.17 6.25
CA VAL A 751 7.37 54.95 4.82
C VAL A 751 8.68 55.33 4.11
N THR A 752 9.30 54.35 3.45
CA THR A 752 10.56 54.52 2.70
C THR A 752 10.32 54.78 1.21
N LEU A 753 9.06 54.72 0.76
CA LEU A 753 8.61 54.95 -0.63
C LEU A 753 7.85 56.27 -0.75
N SER A 754 7.98 56.96 -1.89
CA SER A 754 7.20 58.17 -2.16
C SER A 754 5.73 57.86 -2.44
N ILE A 755 4.83 58.79 -2.14
CA ILE A 755 3.37 58.64 -2.38
C ILE A 755 3.09 58.38 -3.87
N GLU A 756 3.89 58.97 -4.76
CA GLU A 756 3.78 58.81 -6.22
C GLU A 756 4.14 57.39 -6.68
N GLU A 757 5.12 56.73 -6.04
CA GLU A 757 5.46 55.32 -6.32
C GLU A 757 4.36 54.36 -5.86
N ILE A 758 3.73 54.64 -4.72
CA ILE A 758 2.59 53.84 -4.22
C ILE A 758 1.38 54.01 -5.14
N GLU A 759 1.08 55.23 -5.59
CA GLU A 759 -0.02 55.50 -6.53
C GLU A 759 0.23 54.85 -7.90
N HIS A 760 1.46 54.89 -8.42
CA HIS A 760 1.82 54.26 -9.69
C HIS A 760 1.77 52.72 -9.61
N GLN A 761 2.27 52.12 -8.53
CA GLN A 761 2.14 50.68 -8.28
C GLN A 761 0.65 50.30 -8.19
N TRP A 762 -0.16 51.08 -7.46
CA TRP A 762 -1.59 50.80 -7.32
C TRP A 762 -2.37 50.97 -8.63
N GLN A 763 -1.98 51.90 -9.50
CA GLN A 763 -2.53 52.03 -10.85
C GLN A 763 -2.22 50.81 -11.71
N HIS A 764 -0.97 50.33 -11.70
CA HIS A 764 -0.61 49.08 -12.37
C HIS A 764 -1.46 47.90 -11.88
N TYR A 765 -1.71 47.81 -10.57
CA TYR A 765 -2.61 46.77 -10.04
C TYR A 765 -4.06 46.95 -10.46
N CYS A 766 -4.57 48.17 -10.53
CA CYS A 766 -5.92 48.42 -11.05
C CYS A 766 -6.03 48.06 -12.53
N GLU A 767 -4.95 48.18 -13.30
CA GLU A 767 -4.82 47.71 -14.68
C GLU A 767 -4.76 46.17 -14.74
N ASP A 768 -3.97 45.51 -13.89
CA ASP A 768 -3.94 44.05 -13.73
C ASP A 768 -5.31 43.46 -13.34
N MET A 769 -6.15 44.22 -12.63
CA MET A 769 -7.52 43.82 -12.30
C MET A 769 -8.46 43.79 -13.52
N VAL A 770 -8.17 44.57 -14.56
CA VAL A 770 -8.88 44.49 -15.84
C VAL A 770 -8.52 43.18 -16.55
N ASP A 771 -7.27 42.72 -16.38
CA ASP A 771 -6.75 41.43 -16.87
C ASP A 771 -7.19 40.22 -16.03
N TRP A 772 -7.87 40.41 -14.89
CA TRP A 772 -8.57 39.31 -14.20
C TRP A 772 -9.70 38.69 -15.05
N SER A 773 -9.99 39.25 -16.22
CA SER A 773 -10.95 38.71 -17.15
C SER A 773 -10.62 37.25 -17.50
N THR A 774 -11.56 36.37 -17.19
CA THR A 774 -11.55 34.98 -17.65
C THR A 774 -11.47 34.94 -19.17
N LEU A 775 -10.48 34.21 -19.70
CA LEU A 775 -10.30 33.98 -21.13
C LEU A 775 -11.59 33.38 -21.74
N SER A 776 -12.00 33.89 -22.90
CA SER A 776 -13.09 33.31 -23.68
C SER A 776 -12.51 32.37 -24.73
N PHE A 777 -12.83 31.08 -24.63
CA PHE A 777 -12.41 30.07 -25.59
C PHE A 777 -13.49 29.77 -26.64
N SER A 778 -13.15 28.98 -27.66
CA SER A 778 -14.13 28.53 -28.64
C SER A 778 -15.19 27.62 -28.01
N ASP A 779 -16.38 27.57 -28.61
CA ASP A 779 -17.45 26.66 -28.16
C ASP A 779 -17.00 25.19 -28.22
N HIS A 780 -16.20 24.83 -29.21
CA HIS A 780 -15.63 23.48 -29.34
C HIS A 780 -14.72 23.12 -28.15
N PHE A 781 -13.93 24.08 -27.65
CA PHE A 781 -13.09 23.85 -26.48
C PHE A 781 -13.95 23.58 -25.23
N TYR A 782 -15.01 24.36 -25.01
CA TYR A 782 -15.91 24.16 -23.87
C TYR A 782 -16.76 22.89 -23.98
N GLU A 783 -17.03 22.38 -25.18
CA GLU A 783 -17.66 21.05 -25.36
C GLU A 783 -16.75 19.91 -24.87
N GLN A 784 -15.44 20.03 -25.10
CA GLN A 784 -14.47 19.03 -24.64
C GLN A 784 -14.09 19.20 -23.17
N PHE A 785 -13.92 20.44 -22.71
CA PHE A 785 -13.51 20.80 -21.35
C PHE A 785 -14.49 21.82 -20.74
N PRO A 786 -15.70 21.38 -20.35
CA PRO A 786 -16.73 22.28 -19.86
C PRO A 786 -16.43 22.91 -18.49
N SER A 787 -15.54 22.30 -17.71
CA SER A 787 -15.23 22.74 -16.35
C SER A 787 -13.87 23.43 -16.23
N GLN A 788 -13.77 24.35 -15.28
CA GLN A 788 -12.51 25.02 -14.92
C GLN A 788 -12.15 24.71 -13.47
N ILE A 789 -10.87 24.42 -13.20
CA ILE A 789 -10.32 24.27 -11.84
C ILE A 789 -9.25 25.34 -11.60
N ASP A 790 -9.25 25.92 -10.41
CA ASP A 790 -8.18 26.77 -9.89
C ASP A 790 -7.75 26.27 -8.51
N ILE A 791 -6.44 26.19 -8.27
CA ILE A 791 -5.86 25.65 -7.04
C ILE A 791 -4.71 26.54 -6.55
N ARG A 792 -4.67 26.77 -5.24
CA ARG A 792 -3.64 27.55 -4.55
C ARG A 792 -3.10 26.75 -3.37
N CYS A 793 -1.79 26.72 -3.21
CA CYS A 793 -1.09 25.91 -2.22
C CYS A 793 0.10 26.69 -1.65
N ARG A 794 0.39 26.48 -0.36
CA ARG A 794 1.45 27.18 0.38
C ARG A 794 2.85 26.80 -0.12
N ASP A 795 3.16 25.49 -0.19
CA ASP A 795 4.45 24.98 -0.64
C ASP A 795 4.25 23.72 -1.49
N LEU A 796 4.47 23.84 -2.80
CA LEU A 796 4.30 22.74 -3.76
C LEU A 796 5.28 21.57 -3.52
N SER A 797 6.46 21.84 -2.97
CA SER A 797 7.48 20.81 -2.75
C SER A 797 7.12 19.88 -1.57
N ARG A 798 6.52 20.44 -0.53
CA ARG A 798 6.12 19.72 0.69
C ARG A 798 4.69 19.16 0.62
N ASP A 799 3.79 19.87 -0.07
CA ASP A 799 2.36 19.57 -0.05
C ASP A 799 1.86 18.95 -1.37
N ALA A 800 2.76 18.40 -2.21
CA ALA A 800 2.43 17.79 -3.50
C ALA A 800 1.34 16.69 -3.40
N VAL A 801 1.35 15.88 -2.34
CA VAL A 801 0.30 14.86 -2.12
C VAL A 801 -1.05 15.49 -1.80
N VAL A 802 -1.07 16.53 -0.95
CA VAL A 802 -2.29 17.29 -0.62
C VAL A 802 -2.86 17.90 -1.89
N PHE A 803 -1.99 18.51 -2.71
CA PHE A 803 -2.33 19.11 -3.98
C PHE A 803 -3.00 18.09 -4.92
N ARG A 804 -2.39 16.91 -5.09
CA ARG A 804 -2.98 15.82 -5.89
C ARG A 804 -4.36 15.43 -5.37
N ARG A 805 -4.52 15.26 -4.05
CA ARG A 805 -5.80 14.87 -3.45
C ARG A 805 -6.89 15.93 -3.64
N LEU A 806 -6.54 17.22 -3.56
CA LEU A 806 -7.47 18.32 -3.82
C LEU A 806 -7.96 18.36 -5.28
N ILE A 807 -7.07 18.14 -6.25
CA ILE A 807 -7.47 18.03 -7.65
C ILE A 807 -8.39 16.82 -7.86
N ILE A 808 -8.05 15.67 -7.28
CA ILE A 808 -8.88 14.46 -7.38
C ILE A 808 -10.28 14.71 -6.81
N VAL A 809 -10.43 15.27 -5.60
CA VAL A 809 -11.76 15.50 -5.00
C VAL A 809 -12.60 16.48 -5.80
N ALA A 810 -11.99 17.56 -6.30
CA ALA A 810 -12.69 18.52 -7.17
C ALA A 810 -13.14 17.86 -8.48
N THR A 811 -12.30 17.00 -9.04
CA THR A 811 -12.60 16.26 -10.27
C THR A 811 -13.75 15.28 -10.07
N ILE A 812 -13.80 14.55 -8.94
CA ILE A 812 -14.91 13.66 -8.57
C ILE A 812 -16.21 14.47 -8.50
N ALA A 813 -16.21 15.60 -7.80
CA ALA A 813 -17.39 16.45 -7.67
C ALA A 813 -17.90 17.00 -9.02
N LEU A 814 -16.98 17.31 -9.95
CA LEU A 814 -17.35 17.72 -11.31
C LEU A 814 -17.93 16.56 -12.13
N SER A 815 -17.31 15.37 -12.06
CA SER A 815 -17.77 14.16 -12.74
C SER A 815 -19.17 13.74 -12.27
N TYR A 816 -19.42 13.77 -10.95
CA TYR A 816 -20.73 13.52 -10.34
C TYR A 816 -21.82 14.49 -10.82
N ASN A 817 -21.43 15.67 -11.31
CA ASN A 817 -22.32 16.64 -11.91
C ASN A 817 -22.30 16.64 -13.45
N GLY A 818 -21.79 15.57 -14.07
CA GLY A 818 -21.87 15.33 -15.52
C GLY A 818 -20.82 16.04 -16.36
N SER A 819 -19.72 16.51 -15.78
CA SER A 819 -18.62 17.10 -16.55
C SER A 819 -17.85 16.05 -17.36
N SER A 820 -17.61 16.32 -18.65
CA SER A 820 -16.83 15.49 -19.58
C SER A 820 -15.31 15.78 -19.58
N GLY A 821 -14.87 16.82 -18.87
CA GLY A 821 -13.49 17.29 -18.90
C GLY A 821 -13.32 18.59 -18.14
N PHE A 822 -12.08 18.85 -17.69
CA PHE A 822 -11.73 20.12 -17.06
C PHE A 822 -10.39 20.66 -17.55
N PHE A 823 -10.20 21.96 -17.39
CA PHE A 823 -8.92 22.63 -17.64
C PHE A 823 -8.52 23.54 -16.47
N VAL A 824 -7.23 23.86 -16.43
CA VAL A 824 -6.57 24.76 -15.49
C VAL A 824 -5.76 25.78 -16.29
N VAL A 825 -5.79 27.03 -15.85
CA VAL A 825 -5.01 28.12 -16.44
C VAL A 825 -3.80 28.40 -15.55
N LEU A 826 -2.59 28.28 -16.10
CA LEU A 826 -1.33 28.45 -15.38
C LEU A 826 -0.48 29.54 -16.02
N ASN A 827 0.38 30.18 -15.23
CA ASN A 827 1.40 31.07 -15.77
C ASN A 827 2.52 30.24 -16.41
N SER A 828 2.91 30.58 -17.65
CA SER A 828 3.97 29.90 -18.40
C SER A 828 5.35 29.98 -17.71
N SER A 829 5.55 30.92 -16.78
CA SER A 829 6.79 31.02 -15.99
C SER A 829 6.86 30.02 -14.83
N ASP A 830 5.73 29.46 -14.37
CA ASP A 830 5.65 28.55 -13.22
C ASP A 830 5.89 27.09 -13.64
N ASN A 831 7.13 26.80 -14.03
CA ASN A 831 7.55 25.47 -14.45
C ASN A 831 7.34 24.41 -13.35
N ALA A 832 7.41 24.79 -12.07
CA ALA A 832 7.22 23.88 -10.96
C ALA A 832 5.77 23.37 -10.90
N LYS A 833 4.77 24.26 -10.98
CA LYS A 833 3.36 23.84 -11.06
C LYS A 833 3.07 23.04 -12.32
N ILE A 834 3.56 23.48 -13.48
CA ILE A 834 3.34 22.79 -14.76
C ILE A 834 3.87 21.35 -14.70
N ASN A 835 5.07 21.15 -14.17
CA ASN A 835 5.66 19.83 -14.00
C ASN A 835 4.86 18.97 -13.01
N LEU A 836 4.37 19.55 -11.91
CA LEU A 836 3.53 18.82 -10.94
C LEU A 836 2.19 18.38 -11.56
N PHE A 837 1.52 19.25 -12.29
CA PHE A 837 0.28 18.90 -12.99
C PHE A 837 0.49 17.80 -14.04
N ALA A 838 1.59 17.86 -14.80
CA ALA A 838 1.96 16.79 -15.74
C ALA A 838 2.20 15.46 -15.01
N THR A 839 2.88 15.53 -13.86
CA THR A 839 3.19 14.38 -12.99
C THR A 839 1.93 13.76 -12.35
N ILE A 840 0.86 14.55 -12.17
CA ILE A 840 -0.46 14.08 -11.70
C ILE A 840 -1.32 13.52 -12.85
N GLY A 841 -0.89 13.70 -14.11
CA GLY A 841 -1.54 13.12 -15.29
C GLY A 841 -2.27 14.13 -16.18
N LEU A 842 -2.16 15.44 -15.93
CA LEU A 842 -2.78 16.44 -16.82
C LEU A 842 -1.93 16.65 -18.08
N THR A 843 -2.62 16.89 -19.20
CA THR A 843 -1.98 17.13 -20.50
C THR A 843 -2.04 18.60 -20.88
N ARG A 844 -1.05 19.08 -21.65
CA ARG A 844 -1.07 20.46 -22.18
C ARG A 844 -2.11 20.58 -23.29
N LEU A 845 -2.98 21.58 -23.19
CA LEU A 845 -4.03 21.86 -24.16
C LEU A 845 -3.60 22.99 -25.09
N LYS A 846 -4.04 22.93 -26.35
CA LYS A 846 -3.78 23.97 -27.36
C LYS A 846 -5.11 24.64 -27.72
N GLU A 847 -5.18 25.95 -27.58
CA GLU A 847 -6.34 26.75 -27.97
C GLU A 847 -5.89 28.10 -28.53
N ALA A 848 -6.61 28.62 -29.52
CA ALA A 848 -6.31 29.92 -30.13
C ALA A 848 -6.72 31.07 -29.20
N GLY A 849 -5.92 32.15 -29.17
CA GLY A 849 -6.21 33.33 -28.34
C GLY A 849 -5.75 33.22 -26.89
N VAL A 850 -4.99 32.17 -26.52
CA VAL A 850 -4.29 32.08 -25.24
C VAL A 850 -3.03 32.99 -25.30
N PRO A 851 -2.88 33.95 -24.38
CA PRO A 851 -1.66 34.77 -24.26
C PRO A 851 -0.40 33.92 -24.05
N GLU A 852 0.76 34.37 -24.56
CA GLU A 852 2.03 33.61 -24.46
C GLU A 852 2.51 33.39 -23.01
N ASN A 853 2.12 34.28 -22.10
CA ASN A 853 2.40 34.17 -20.67
C ASN A 853 1.51 33.14 -19.95
N LEU A 854 0.56 32.50 -20.64
CA LEU A 854 -0.34 31.51 -20.06
C LEU A 854 -0.23 30.15 -20.75
N THR A 855 -0.39 29.09 -19.96
CA THR A 855 -0.41 27.69 -20.42
C THR A 855 -1.68 27.01 -19.91
N LEU A 856 -2.37 26.29 -20.79
CA LEU A 856 -3.54 25.48 -20.43
C LEU A 856 -3.14 24.02 -20.19
N MET A 857 -3.62 23.45 -19.10
CA MET A 857 -3.51 22.01 -18.82
C MET A 857 -4.88 21.44 -18.48
N GLY A 858 -5.15 20.18 -18.82
CA GLY A 858 -6.45 19.58 -18.53
C GLY A 858 -6.49 18.07 -18.70
N HIS A 859 -7.68 17.52 -18.43
CA HIS A 859 -7.96 16.09 -18.48
C HIS A 859 -9.40 15.84 -18.94
N SER A 860 -9.62 14.81 -19.76
CA SER A 860 -10.96 14.36 -20.17
C SER A 860 -11.49 13.36 -19.14
N LEU A 861 -12.76 13.50 -18.75
CA LEU A 861 -13.38 12.66 -17.72
C LEU A 861 -14.22 11.52 -18.29
#